data_AF-A0AAJ4NMQ7-F1
#
_entry.id   AF-A0AAJ4NMQ7-F1
#
_cell.length_a   1.000
_cell.length_b   1.000
_cell.length_c   1.000
_cell.angle_alpha   90.00
_cell.angle_beta   90.00
_cell.angle_gamma   90.00
#
_symmetry.space_group_name_H-M   'P 1'
#
loop_
_entity.id
_entity.type
_entity.pdbx_description
1 polymer ?
#
loop_
_entity_poly.entity_id
_entity_poly.type
_entity_poly.pdbx_seq_one_letter_code
_entity_poly.pdbx_strand_id
1 'polypeptide(L)'
;MINISNITDSNIDTIVGQLASDVTNKGVTSYSAKLACEINNFIVGHNIENINLVSTQLKTTKTLYDNNLISRLDYKKYQQYCKITKLKNIINQFIEYFSTNNKDNQSLELAILDLENSCKSKLILELPYDYIKKIDKLLNVIDNSIQRSSSLDKSTLNEFNKLKNILAKYIGYNPVLQKQELTINIKPINQGFEIEDINFVSTNNKQYFKQNSLTIKNSHIKNLEICENIYGISGELTFNLAYINNHKDFDFLLTPNQPILIDIQINDDFNFYKKDSKKEHHTRSTRFVAIGSTTNYLDTEEKFEYSIYSYTESVSSGLKEFKIKFHDPLKALWMEHKPSYIDINKSLDDILKDNFFFDSLFSLDTNKSNNLKTRIPQTFISTINRSFYDFFIEQLQQNKSYLKYFCNKKNGKVTYYIFDKVDSSLQNNIANSDDNLKDKLSPYDISCLKKQHLTSNEPNLYVKENDISPDVTISNKRKEERKNSKGTIKPFSSIYKDNLSTIEYLQNQDDEKKEVETSKFEILLTSRNILPFIDSEITLSKLENDKDYLLGATNIKNLFIYERELSFTRSKYSTQQLYKNINKLHYKSTSEADVYEKIAFTRTLNLTHNNLVTYKIKDYNNLAPEYPKYKSFHNFYINGRVTIGENVNNDSKKAYKFFKNYKPEESSFAEFQGNGEKGTSAIQNSKASIFYAIEVIKELLPDKSSEKPIIYLPMKVNINSANNQFMPLRNDDIILVEAQSFTDGEIVELISNSAISTEKAQQQLLQRQLLGAKENCEMAYTQTSDGETFSLTQLNEASENSFLINDKKGIFLRYKSKGN
;
A
#
# COMPACT_ATOMS: atom_id res chain seq x y z
N MET A 1 -54.44 14.63 47.29
CA MET A 1 -53.64 13.53 46.71
C MET A 1 -53.73 13.65 45.19
N ILE A 2 -52.66 14.07 44.53
CA ILE A 2 -52.51 13.98 43.07
C ILE A 2 -51.67 12.72 42.84
N ASN A 3 -52.28 11.68 42.29
CA ASN A 3 -51.55 10.56 41.67
C ASN A 3 -51.35 10.88 40.19
N ILE A 4 -50.39 10.23 39.53
CA ILE A 4 -50.13 10.27 38.07
C ILE A 4 -51.43 10.25 37.22
N SER A 5 -52.50 9.61 37.70
CA SER A 5 -53.82 9.54 37.04
C SER A 5 -54.56 10.88 36.85
N ASN A 6 -54.14 11.97 37.50
CA ASN A 6 -54.83 13.26 37.48
C ASN A 6 -54.09 14.36 36.69
N ILE A 7 -52.90 14.08 36.14
CA ILE A 7 -52.16 15.03 35.30
C ILE A 7 -52.60 14.82 33.85
N THR A 8 -53.10 15.88 33.21
CA THR A 8 -53.56 15.91 31.82
C THR A 8 -52.91 17.07 31.08
N ASP A 9 -52.88 17.01 29.76
CA ASP A 9 -52.37 18.12 28.93
C ASP A 9 -53.13 19.45 29.19
N SER A 10 -54.39 19.38 29.65
CA SER A 10 -55.22 20.53 29.96
C SER A 10 -54.93 21.21 31.32
N ASN A 11 -54.30 20.53 32.27
CA ASN A 11 -54.09 21.04 33.63
C ASN A 11 -52.61 21.17 34.05
N ILE A 12 -51.68 20.69 33.21
CA ILE A 12 -50.24 20.66 33.49
C ILE A 12 -49.64 22.05 33.75
N ASP A 13 -50.03 23.08 32.99
CA ASP A 13 -49.55 24.46 33.19
C ASP A 13 -49.92 25.00 34.58
N THR A 14 -51.16 24.76 35.01
CA THR A 14 -51.68 25.17 36.31
C THR A 14 -50.96 24.44 37.46
N ILE A 15 -50.75 23.12 37.31
CA ILE A 15 -50.09 22.29 38.31
C ILE A 15 -48.61 22.69 38.46
N VAL A 16 -47.89 22.92 37.36
CA VAL A 16 -46.49 23.39 37.38
C VAL A 16 -46.39 24.78 38.02
N GLY A 17 -47.32 25.68 37.69
CA GLY A 17 -47.37 27.02 38.29
C GLY A 17 -47.63 27.01 39.80
N GLN A 18 -48.56 26.16 40.27
CA GLN A 18 -48.84 25.97 41.70
C GLN A 18 -47.63 25.40 42.43
N LEU A 19 -47.02 24.33 41.91
CA LEU A 19 -45.83 23.74 42.52
C LEU A 19 -44.64 24.72 42.57
N ALA A 20 -44.43 25.51 41.51
CA ALA A 20 -43.38 26.53 41.48
C ALA A 20 -43.59 27.59 42.57
N SER A 21 -44.83 28.06 42.74
CA SER A 21 -45.22 29.01 43.79
C SER A 21 -45.05 28.44 45.20
N ASP A 22 -45.46 27.18 45.42
CA ASP A 22 -45.38 26.50 46.71
C ASP A 22 -43.93 26.30 47.17
N VAL A 23 -43.04 25.89 46.24
CA VAL A 23 -41.61 25.75 46.49
C VAL A 23 -40.93 27.08 46.83
N THR A 24 -41.43 28.20 46.30
CA THR A 24 -40.92 29.54 46.64
C THR A 24 -41.47 30.13 47.94
N ASN A 25 -42.72 29.81 48.32
CA ASN A 25 -43.43 30.53 49.39
C ASN A 25 -43.49 29.80 50.74
N LYS A 26 -43.42 28.46 50.81
CA LYS A 26 -43.54 27.70 52.07
C LYS A 26 -42.73 26.41 52.04
N GLY A 27 -41.69 26.35 52.88
CA GLY A 27 -40.93 25.17 53.32
C GLY A 27 -41.00 23.91 52.45
N VAL A 28 -39.92 23.64 51.74
CA VAL A 28 -39.77 22.50 50.84
C VAL A 28 -40.10 21.16 51.54
N THR A 29 -41.08 20.40 51.04
CA THR A 29 -41.52 19.12 51.63
C THR A 29 -41.20 17.91 50.74
N SER A 30 -41.16 16.71 51.34
CA SER A 30 -41.04 15.44 50.59
C SER A 30 -42.19 15.20 49.61
N TYR A 31 -43.37 15.77 49.87
CA TYR A 31 -44.52 15.72 48.96
C TYR A 31 -44.27 16.54 47.68
N SER A 32 -43.71 17.74 47.80
CA SER A 32 -43.33 18.58 46.65
C SER A 32 -42.31 17.89 45.74
N ALA A 33 -41.37 17.14 46.32
CA ALA A 33 -40.41 16.34 45.57
C ALA A 33 -41.06 15.19 44.80
N LYS A 34 -41.99 14.45 45.43
CA LYS A 34 -42.73 13.37 44.77
C LYS A 34 -43.57 13.89 43.60
N LEU A 35 -44.31 14.98 43.82
CA LEU A 35 -45.13 15.62 42.80
C LEU A 35 -44.27 16.15 41.63
N ALA A 36 -43.10 16.74 41.92
CA ALA A 36 -42.16 17.17 40.89
C ALA A 36 -41.65 16.00 40.04
N CYS A 37 -41.33 14.86 40.65
CA CYS A 37 -40.91 13.66 39.91
C CYS A 37 -42.04 13.10 39.03
N GLU A 38 -43.29 13.09 39.50
CA GLU A 38 -44.46 12.67 38.72
C GLU A 38 -44.70 13.60 37.52
N ILE A 39 -44.64 14.90 37.72
CA ILE A 39 -44.72 15.92 36.66
C ILE A 39 -43.57 15.75 35.65
N ASN A 40 -42.34 15.54 36.13
CA ASN A 40 -41.18 15.33 35.26
C ASN A 40 -41.36 14.07 34.39
N ASN A 41 -41.84 12.97 34.97
CA ASN A 41 -42.14 11.75 34.24
C ASN A 41 -43.28 11.94 33.23
N PHE A 42 -44.33 12.70 33.57
CA PHE A 42 -45.42 13.03 32.67
C PHE A 42 -44.94 13.85 31.46
N ILE A 43 -44.20 14.94 31.70
CA ILE A 43 -43.65 15.84 30.67
C ILE A 43 -42.73 15.08 29.72
N VAL A 44 -41.83 14.25 30.28
CA VAL A 44 -40.90 13.43 29.49
C VAL A 44 -41.65 12.34 28.72
N GLY A 45 -42.62 11.66 29.34
CA GLY A 45 -43.38 10.57 28.73
C GLY A 45 -44.31 11.00 27.60
N HIS A 46 -44.91 12.19 27.71
CA HIS A 46 -45.81 12.76 26.70
C HIS A 46 -45.09 13.67 25.69
N ASN A 47 -43.76 13.83 25.79
CA ASN A 47 -42.95 14.67 24.90
C ASN A 47 -43.44 16.13 24.79
N ILE A 48 -43.85 16.74 25.91
CA ILE A 48 -44.32 18.14 25.92
C ILE A 48 -43.17 19.09 25.55
N GLU A 49 -43.35 19.89 24.50
CA GLU A 49 -42.30 20.79 23.96
C GLU A 49 -42.46 22.27 24.39
N ASN A 50 -43.47 22.62 25.21
CA ASN A 50 -43.68 24.00 25.68
C ASN A 50 -42.50 24.49 26.58
N ILE A 51 -41.70 25.43 26.08
CA ILE A 51 -40.46 25.88 26.73
C ILE A 51 -40.70 26.60 28.05
N ASN A 52 -41.78 27.38 28.15
CA ASN A 52 -42.07 28.16 29.35
C ASN A 52 -42.42 27.21 30.51
N LEU A 53 -43.27 26.22 30.22
CA LEU A 53 -43.61 25.14 31.16
C LEU A 53 -42.37 24.33 31.55
N VAL A 54 -41.60 23.84 30.57
CA VAL A 54 -40.41 23.00 30.79
C VAL A 54 -39.32 23.76 31.55
N SER A 55 -39.10 25.04 31.26
CA SER A 55 -38.10 25.86 31.95
C SER A 55 -38.52 26.22 33.38
N THR A 56 -39.81 26.45 33.61
CA THR A 56 -40.36 26.72 34.94
C THR A 56 -40.20 25.48 35.82
N GLN A 57 -40.61 24.32 35.32
CA GLN A 57 -40.46 23.06 36.03
C GLN A 57 -38.99 22.67 36.28
N LEU A 58 -38.06 23.03 35.39
CA LEU A 58 -36.62 22.81 35.61
C LEU A 58 -36.10 23.63 36.79
N LYS A 59 -36.53 24.90 36.92
CA LYS A 59 -36.16 25.75 38.06
C LYS A 59 -36.67 25.14 39.36
N THR A 60 -37.93 24.72 39.38
CA THR A 60 -38.56 24.04 40.52
C THR A 60 -37.81 22.75 40.90
N THR A 61 -37.51 21.90 39.92
CA THR A 61 -36.75 20.64 40.13
C THR A 61 -35.33 20.92 40.63
N LYS A 62 -34.67 21.98 40.15
CA LYS A 62 -33.34 22.39 40.61
C LYS A 62 -33.38 22.81 42.08
N THR A 63 -34.35 23.65 42.48
CA THR A 63 -34.51 24.07 43.87
C THR A 63 -34.74 22.87 44.78
N LEU A 64 -35.53 21.88 44.34
CA LEU A 64 -35.77 20.65 45.10
C LEU A 64 -34.53 19.73 45.19
N TYR A 65 -33.70 19.70 44.16
CA TYR A 65 -32.41 19.02 44.16
C TYR A 65 -31.39 19.71 45.08
N ASP A 66 -31.26 21.04 45.00
CA ASP A 66 -30.33 21.83 45.83
C ASP A 66 -30.66 21.70 47.34
N ASN A 67 -31.92 21.39 47.67
CA ASN A 67 -32.40 21.07 49.03
C ASN A 67 -32.30 19.58 49.40
N ASN A 68 -31.61 18.74 48.61
CA ASN A 68 -31.43 17.29 48.82
C ASN A 68 -32.71 16.44 48.86
N LEU A 69 -33.82 16.91 48.27
CA LEU A 69 -35.12 16.19 48.28
C LEU A 69 -35.41 15.41 47.00
N ILE A 70 -34.70 15.71 45.91
CA ILE A 70 -34.74 14.95 44.65
C ILE A 70 -33.37 14.34 44.40
N SER A 71 -33.34 13.11 43.88
CA SER A 71 -32.10 12.44 43.54
C SER A 71 -31.34 13.18 42.42
N ARG A 72 -30.01 13.10 42.45
CA ARG A 72 -29.16 13.63 41.37
C ARG A 72 -29.51 13.02 40.01
N LEU A 73 -29.97 11.76 39.99
CA LEU A 73 -30.35 11.05 38.77
C LEU A 73 -31.60 11.64 38.13
N ASP A 74 -32.66 11.86 38.91
CA ASP A 74 -33.93 12.40 38.44
C ASP A 74 -33.77 13.85 37.95
N TYR A 75 -33.01 14.67 38.68
CA TYR A 75 -32.67 16.01 38.25
C TYR A 75 -31.91 16.01 36.92
N LYS A 76 -30.87 15.17 36.77
CA LYS A 76 -30.09 15.08 35.54
C LYS A 76 -30.93 14.61 34.35
N LYS A 77 -31.81 13.62 34.55
CA LYS A 77 -32.73 13.11 33.51
C LYS A 77 -33.63 14.23 32.98
N TYR A 78 -34.25 14.99 33.89
CA TYR A 78 -35.12 16.09 33.50
C TYR A 78 -34.34 17.29 32.91
N GLN A 79 -33.17 17.61 33.46
CA GLN A 79 -32.27 18.64 32.93
C GLN A 79 -31.84 18.32 31.49
N GLN A 80 -31.55 17.05 31.19
CA GLN A 80 -31.20 16.59 29.84
C GLN A 80 -32.37 16.76 28.87
N TYR A 81 -33.58 16.34 29.26
CA TYR A 81 -34.79 16.57 28.47
C TYR A 81 -34.99 18.05 28.14
N CYS A 82 -34.89 18.93 29.15
CA CYS A 82 -35.02 20.38 28.96
C CYS A 82 -34.01 20.95 27.95
N LYS A 83 -32.74 20.51 28.03
CA LYS A 83 -31.68 20.95 27.10
C LYS A 83 -31.97 20.50 25.67
N ILE A 84 -32.47 19.28 25.47
CA ILE A 84 -32.86 18.74 24.15
C ILE A 84 -34.04 19.53 23.58
N THR A 85 -35.08 19.77 24.38
CA THR A 85 -36.27 20.53 23.95
C THR A 85 -35.91 21.96 23.56
N LYS A 86 -35.03 22.62 24.31
CA LYS A 86 -34.51 23.95 23.95
C LYS A 86 -33.77 23.93 22.62
N LEU A 87 -32.88 22.96 22.39
CA LEU A 87 -32.15 22.82 21.13
C LEU A 87 -33.08 22.58 19.93
N LYS A 88 -34.10 21.71 20.08
CA LYS A 88 -35.13 21.49 19.07
C LYS A 88 -35.84 22.79 18.68
N ASN A 89 -36.23 23.58 19.68
CA ASN A 89 -36.89 24.86 19.44
C ASN A 89 -35.97 25.86 18.72
N ILE A 90 -34.71 25.97 19.15
CA ILE A 90 -33.69 26.83 18.51
C ILE A 90 -33.56 26.47 17.02
N ILE A 91 -33.49 25.17 16.69
CA ILE A 91 -33.42 24.71 15.30
C ILE A 91 -34.66 25.16 14.51
N ASN A 92 -35.87 24.97 15.05
CA ASN A 92 -37.11 25.36 14.36
C ASN A 92 -37.18 26.89 14.17
N GLN A 93 -36.87 27.66 15.22
CA GLN A 93 -36.89 29.12 15.19
C GLN A 93 -35.92 29.69 14.15
N PHE A 94 -34.68 29.20 14.09
CA PHE A 94 -33.73 29.68 13.09
C PHE A 94 -34.13 29.31 11.66
N ILE A 95 -34.69 28.11 11.43
CA ILE A 95 -35.22 27.74 10.10
C ILE A 95 -36.31 28.71 9.66
N GLU A 96 -37.24 29.04 10.54
CA GLU A 96 -38.35 29.96 10.25
C GLU A 96 -37.86 31.40 10.07
N TYR A 97 -37.03 31.89 11.00
CA TYR A 97 -36.49 33.25 11.01
C TYR A 97 -35.68 33.56 9.73
N PHE A 98 -34.76 32.69 9.34
CA PHE A 98 -33.95 32.88 8.13
C PHE A 98 -34.71 32.57 6.83
N SER A 99 -35.95 32.07 6.91
CA SER A 99 -36.82 32.01 5.73
C SER A 99 -37.34 33.39 5.35
N THR A 100 -37.39 34.35 6.30
CA THR A 100 -37.87 35.73 6.08
C THR A 100 -36.76 36.80 6.19
N ASN A 101 -35.74 36.60 7.05
CA ASN A 101 -34.72 37.60 7.40
C ASN A 101 -33.29 37.17 7.00
N ASN A 102 -33.04 36.98 5.71
CA ASN A 102 -31.82 36.34 5.19
C ASN A 102 -30.54 37.19 5.28
N LYS A 103 -30.59 38.40 5.87
CA LYS A 103 -29.47 39.36 5.92
C LYS A 103 -28.94 39.66 7.34
N ASP A 104 -29.51 39.08 8.38
CA ASP A 104 -29.07 39.34 9.76
C ASP A 104 -27.82 38.52 10.12
N ASN A 105 -26.65 39.18 10.14
CA ASN A 105 -25.37 38.54 10.44
C ASN A 105 -25.22 38.13 11.91
N GLN A 106 -25.78 38.89 12.86
CA GLN A 106 -25.66 38.57 14.29
C GLN A 106 -26.42 37.29 14.64
N SER A 107 -27.63 37.15 14.09
CA SER A 107 -28.39 35.92 14.24
C SER A 107 -27.71 34.72 13.56
N LEU A 108 -27.00 34.92 12.43
CA LEU A 108 -26.25 33.84 11.76
C LEU A 108 -25.07 33.35 12.62
N GLU A 109 -24.31 34.27 13.20
CA GLU A 109 -23.21 33.95 14.13
C GLU A 109 -23.73 33.19 15.36
N LEU A 110 -24.86 33.62 15.92
CA LEU A 110 -25.51 32.93 17.04
C LEU A 110 -25.95 31.52 16.66
N ALA A 111 -26.57 31.32 15.48
CA ALA A 111 -26.98 30.01 15.02
C ALA A 111 -25.79 29.06 14.81
N ILE A 112 -24.67 29.56 14.27
CA ILE A 112 -23.43 28.81 14.11
C ILE A 112 -22.87 28.42 15.48
N LEU A 113 -22.80 29.38 16.40
CA LEU A 113 -22.27 29.20 17.75
C LEU A 113 -23.09 28.19 18.57
N ASP A 114 -24.42 28.27 18.51
CA ASP A 114 -25.32 27.35 19.22
C ASP A 114 -25.17 25.92 18.71
N LEU A 115 -25.06 25.71 17.40
CA LEU A 115 -24.78 24.39 16.82
C LEU A 115 -23.39 23.89 17.23
N GLU A 116 -22.37 24.74 17.24
CA GLU A 116 -21.02 24.36 17.67
C GLU A 116 -20.99 23.97 19.16
N ASN A 117 -21.65 24.76 20.02
CA ASN A 117 -21.80 24.49 21.45
C ASN A 117 -22.61 23.22 21.70
N SER A 118 -23.63 22.92 20.89
CA SER A 118 -24.39 21.67 20.96
C SER A 118 -23.52 20.44 20.65
N CYS A 119 -22.55 20.57 19.75
CA CYS A 119 -21.57 19.53 19.46
C CYS A 119 -20.57 19.37 20.62
N LYS A 120 -20.01 20.47 21.14
CA LYS A 120 -19.07 20.45 22.27
C LYS A 120 -19.68 19.83 23.53
N SER A 121 -20.94 20.17 23.81
CA SER A 121 -21.70 19.63 24.95
C SER A 121 -22.29 18.24 24.71
N LYS A 122 -22.09 17.65 23.53
CA LYS A 122 -22.66 16.36 23.08
C LYS A 122 -24.20 16.31 23.03
N LEU A 123 -24.89 17.44 23.23
CA LEU A 123 -26.35 17.51 23.19
C LEU A 123 -26.93 17.12 21.83
N ILE A 124 -26.20 17.43 20.75
CA ILE A 124 -26.61 17.07 19.38
C ILE A 124 -26.79 15.57 19.20
N LEU A 125 -26.07 14.74 19.97
CA LEU A 125 -26.12 13.28 19.84
C LEU A 125 -27.40 12.66 20.42
N GLU A 126 -28.09 13.40 21.28
CA GLU A 126 -29.35 12.98 21.92
C GLU A 126 -30.59 13.43 21.14
N LEU A 127 -30.42 14.14 20.02
CA LEU A 127 -31.53 14.53 19.15
C LEU A 127 -32.13 13.29 18.44
N PRO A 128 -33.45 13.27 18.21
CA PRO A 128 -34.08 12.23 17.42
C PRO A 128 -33.75 12.39 15.93
N TYR A 129 -33.89 11.29 15.19
CA TYR A 129 -33.60 11.20 13.76
C TYR A 129 -34.20 12.34 12.91
N ASP A 130 -35.46 12.69 13.14
CA ASP A 130 -36.14 13.74 12.36
C ASP A 130 -35.53 15.12 12.58
N TYR A 131 -34.99 15.39 13.77
CA TYR A 131 -34.32 16.65 14.06
C TYR A 131 -32.89 16.68 13.51
N ILE A 132 -32.19 15.53 13.44
CA ILE A 132 -30.92 15.44 12.71
C ILE A 132 -31.12 15.81 11.24
N LYS A 133 -32.19 15.32 10.58
CA LYS A 133 -32.54 15.75 9.21
C LYS A 133 -32.87 17.23 9.08
N LYS A 134 -33.50 17.82 10.10
CA LYS A 134 -33.79 19.27 10.10
C LYS A 134 -32.53 20.12 10.16
N ILE A 135 -31.42 19.61 10.71
CA ILE A 135 -30.14 20.32 10.71
C ILE A 135 -29.65 20.56 9.28
N ASP A 136 -29.82 19.60 8.36
CA ASP A 136 -29.45 19.79 6.94
C ASP A 136 -30.23 20.96 6.32
N LYS A 137 -31.54 21.05 6.62
CA LYS A 137 -32.38 22.17 6.19
C LYS A 137 -31.88 23.49 6.77
N LEU A 138 -31.56 23.53 8.06
CA LEU A 138 -31.02 24.72 8.71
C LEU A 138 -29.69 25.17 8.08
N LEU A 139 -28.76 24.24 7.84
CA LEU A 139 -27.47 24.55 7.23
C LEU A 139 -27.61 25.05 5.80
N ASN A 140 -28.53 24.49 5.01
CA ASN A 140 -28.84 25.00 3.67
C ASN A 140 -29.43 26.42 3.71
N VAL A 141 -30.28 26.71 4.69
CA VAL A 141 -30.84 28.06 4.88
C VAL A 141 -29.73 29.05 5.29
N ILE A 142 -28.85 28.66 6.22
CA ILE A 142 -27.67 29.46 6.63
C ILE A 142 -26.74 29.70 5.42
N ASP A 143 -26.41 28.66 4.64
CA ASP A 143 -25.55 28.78 3.45
C ASP A 143 -26.13 29.75 2.41
N ASN A 144 -27.45 29.65 2.13
CA ASN A 144 -28.15 30.56 1.23
C ASN A 144 -28.17 32.01 1.75
N SER A 145 -28.36 32.21 3.05
CA SER A 145 -28.32 33.54 3.67
C SER A 145 -26.94 34.17 3.56
N ILE A 146 -25.88 33.38 3.81
CA ILE A 146 -24.49 33.80 3.65
C ILE A 146 -24.21 34.18 2.19
N GLN A 147 -24.62 33.36 1.21
CA GLN A 147 -24.39 33.63 -0.22
C GLN A 147 -25.11 34.89 -0.74
N ARG A 148 -26.26 35.24 -0.16
CA ARG A 148 -27.07 36.41 -0.57
C ARG A 148 -26.70 37.71 0.15
N SER A 149 -25.85 37.64 1.16
CA SER A 149 -25.38 38.81 1.90
C SER A 149 -24.29 39.53 1.10
N SER A 150 -24.53 40.79 0.75
CA SER A 150 -23.55 41.64 0.06
C SER A 150 -22.40 42.09 0.98
N SER A 151 -22.61 42.04 2.30
CA SER A 151 -21.63 42.34 3.34
C SER A 151 -21.09 41.04 3.96
N LEU A 152 -20.54 40.17 3.11
CA LEU A 152 -19.90 38.93 3.53
C LEU A 152 -18.65 39.25 4.36
N ASP A 153 -18.72 39.10 5.68
CA ASP A 153 -17.54 39.07 6.50
C ASP A 153 -16.86 37.70 6.34
N LYS A 154 -15.60 37.68 5.89
CA LYS A 154 -14.85 36.43 5.65
C LYS A 154 -14.76 35.59 6.94
N SER A 155 -14.90 36.22 8.10
CA SER A 155 -14.98 35.61 9.43
C SER A 155 -16.14 34.60 9.54
N THR A 156 -17.38 35.01 9.26
CA THR A 156 -18.58 34.17 9.41
C THR A 156 -18.57 32.97 8.47
N LEU A 157 -18.10 33.14 7.22
CA LEU A 157 -17.95 32.03 6.28
C LEU A 157 -16.90 31.00 6.76
N ASN A 158 -15.81 31.48 7.37
CA ASN A 158 -14.79 30.60 7.94
C ASN A 158 -15.33 29.82 9.14
N GLU A 159 -16.09 30.47 10.03
CA GLU A 159 -16.76 29.82 11.16
C GLU A 159 -17.78 28.78 10.70
N PHE A 160 -18.60 29.12 9.71
CA PHE A 160 -19.55 28.19 9.13
C PHE A 160 -18.86 26.96 8.50
N ASN A 161 -17.74 27.16 7.81
CA ASN A 161 -16.95 26.06 7.28
C ASN A 161 -16.31 25.19 8.38
N LYS A 162 -15.88 25.78 9.50
CA LYS A 162 -15.45 25.02 10.69
C LYS A 162 -16.60 24.19 11.25
N LEU A 163 -17.79 24.77 11.39
CA LEU A 163 -18.99 24.07 11.86
C LEU A 163 -19.34 22.86 10.97
N LYS A 164 -19.36 23.03 9.64
CA LYS A 164 -19.60 21.91 8.70
C LYS A 164 -18.64 20.73 8.95
N ASN A 165 -17.36 21.02 9.21
CA ASN A 165 -16.37 19.98 9.52
C ASN A 165 -16.59 19.30 10.89
N ILE A 166 -17.06 20.05 11.89
CA ILE A 166 -17.40 19.49 13.21
C ILE A 166 -18.64 18.58 13.06
N LEU A 167 -19.68 19.05 12.39
CA LEU A 167 -20.91 18.29 12.16
C LEU A 167 -20.67 17.01 11.35
N ALA A 168 -19.78 17.04 10.36
CA ALA A 168 -19.38 15.83 9.63
C ALA A 168 -18.88 14.73 10.59
N LYS A 169 -18.04 15.07 11.57
CA LYS A 169 -17.55 14.12 12.59
C LYS A 169 -18.62 13.66 13.58
N TYR A 170 -19.53 14.54 13.97
CA TYR A 170 -20.54 14.23 14.99
C TYR A 170 -21.74 13.45 14.43
N ILE A 171 -22.27 13.87 13.28
CA ILE A 171 -23.52 13.33 12.72
C ILE A 171 -23.39 12.81 11.28
N GLY A 172 -22.21 12.86 10.67
CA GLY A 172 -22.02 12.44 9.27
C GLY A 172 -22.54 13.46 8.26
N TYR A 173 -22.66 14.74 8.67
CA TYR A 173 -23.18 15.80 7.80
C TYR A 173 -22.38 15.94 6.49
N ASN A 174 -23.10 15.98 5.37
CA ASN A 174 -22.57 16.28 4.06
C ASN A 174 -23.51 17.23 3.29
N PRO A 175 -23.00 18.30 2.66
CA PRO A 175 -23.85 19.25 1.95
C PRO A 175 -24.39 18.75 0.60
N VAL A 176 -23.79 17.72 -0.01
CA VAL A 176 -24.11 17.30 -1.39
C VAL A 176 -24.55 15.83 -1.46
N LEU A 177 -23.94 14.95 -0.65
CA LEU A 177 -24.32 13.54 -0.59
C LEU A 177 -25.69 13.39 0.08
N GLN A 178 -26.60 12.70 -0.58
CA GLN A 178 -27.93 12.35 -0.05
C GLN A 178 -27.90 11.01 0.69
N LYS A 179 -27.19 10.03 0.12
CA LYS A 179 -26.99 8.69 0.70
C LYS A 179 -25.60 8.18 0.31
N GLN A 180 -24.95 7.47 1.23
CA GLN A 180 -23.72 6.74 0.96
C GLN A 180 -23.84 5.32 1.50
N GLU A 181 -23.54 4.34 0.67
CA GLU A 181 -23.56 2.92 1.02
C GLU A 181 -22.18 2.29 0.80
N LEU A 182 -21.56 1.92 1.92
CA LEU A 182 -20.31 1.18 2.03
C LEU A 182 -20.65 -0.29 2.31
N THR A 183 -20.29 -1.16 1.37
CA THR A 183 -20.44 -2.61 1.50
C THR A 183 -19.09 -3.26 1.34
N ILE A 184 -18.71 -4.14 2.26
CA ILE A 184 -17.48 -4.91 2.20
C ILE A 184 -17.84 -6.38 2.32
N ASN A 185 -17.51 -7.18 1.30
CA ASN A 185 -17.65 -8.63 1.36
C ASN A 185 -16.30 -9.24 1.69
N ILE A 186 -16.29 -10.09 2.72
CA ILE A 186 -15.10 -10.78 3.19
C ILE A 186 -15.26 -12.29 2.92
N LYS A 187 -14.26 -12.89 2.27
CA LYS A 187 -14.19 -14.34 2.02
C LYS A 187 -12.81 -14.91 2.32
N PRO A 188 -12.69 -16.09 2.98
CA PRO A 188 -11.41 -16.75 3.17
C PRO A 188 -10.84 -17.28 1.85
N ILE A 189 -9.52 -17.34 1.77
CA ILE A 189 -8.78 -17.99 0.69
C ILE A 189 -8.17 -19.27 1.24
N ASN A 190 -8.37 -20.38 0.53
CA ASN A 190 -7.91 -21.69 0.95
C ASN A 190 -6.45 -21.97 0.56
N GLN A 191 -5.96 -23.17 0.92
CA GLN A 191 -4.58 -23.60 0.62
C GLN A 191 -4.27 -23.70 -0.89
N GLY A 192 -5.29 -23.91 -1.73
CA GLY A 192 -5.18 -23.92 -3.19
C GLY A 192 -5.28 -22.54 -3.84
N PHE A 193 -5.29 -21.46 -3.06
CA PHE A 193 -5.56 -20.10 -3.51
C PHE A 193 -6.93 -19.92 -4.19
N GLU A 194 -7.92 -20.70 -3.78
CA GLU A 194 -9.31 -20.53 -4.21
C GLU A 194 -10.15 -19.85 -3.13
N ILE A 195 -11.21 -19.17 -3.56
CA ILE A 195 -12.14 -18.48 -2.66
C ILE A 195 -13.08 -19.51 -2.06
N GLU A 196 -13.14 -19.57 -0.74
CA GLU A 196 -14.11 -20.40 -0.03
C GLU A 196 -15.41 -19.62 0.25
N ASP A 197 -16.52 -20.32 0.10
CA ASP A 197 -17.84 -19.80 0.41
C ASP A 197 -18.15 -19.99 1.89
N ILE A 198 -18.60 -18.92 2.55
CA ILE A 198 -19.03 -18.97 3.95
C ILE A 198 -20.50 -19.37 4.00
N ASN A 199 -20.77 -20.59 4.50
CA ASN A 199 -22.12 -21.12 4.64
C ASN A 199 -22.68 -20.85 6.04
N PHE A 200 -23.38 -19.72 6.19
CA PHE A 200 -24.10 -19.44 7.43
C PHE A 200 -25.32 -20.36 7.58
N VAL A 201 -25.33 -21.19 8.61
CA VAL A 201 -26.51 -21.99 8.98
C VAL A 201 -27.50 -21.12 9.74
N SER A 202 -28.19 -20.20 9.05
CA SER A 202 -29.31 -19.45 9.66
C SER A 202 -30.67 -20.01 9.25
N THR A 203 -31.50 -20.35 10.24
CA THR A 203 -32.88 -20.81 10.07
C THR A 203 -33.86 -19.66 9.76
N ASN A 204 -33.53 -18.44 10.18
CA ASN A 204 -34.27 -17.22 9.89
C ASN A 204 -33.43 -16.33 8.95
N ASN A 205 -34.03 -15.55 8.05
CA ASN A 205 -33.29 -14.57 7.23
C ASN A 205 -32.19 -15.10 6.27
N LYS A 206 -32.35 -16.33 5.74
CA LYS A 206 -31.52 -16.90 4.64
C LYS A 206 -31.21 -15.95 3.48
N GLN A 207 -32.07 -14.95 3.24
CA GLN A 207 -31.92 -13.95 2.18
C GLN A 207 -30.64 -13.10 2.31
N TYR A 208 -30.16 -12.84 3.53
CA TYR A 208 -28.95 -12.03 3.76
C TYR A 208 -27.65 -12.83 3.61
N PHE A 209 -27.74 -14.16 3.71
CA PHE A 209 -26.60 -15.06 3.58
C PHE A 209 -26.45 -15.66 2.18
N LYS A 210 -27.27 -15.23 1.21
CA LYS A 210 -27.21 -15.69 -0.19
C LYS A 210 -25.89 -15.40 -0.92
N GLN A 211 -25.06 -14.51 -0.37
CA GLN A 211 -23.81 -14.07 -1.00
C GLN A 211 -22.58 -14.89 -0.58
N ASN A 212 -22.76 -15.95 0.22
CA ASN A 212 -21.71 -16.87 0.68
C ASN A 212 -20.44 -16.14 1.18
N SER A 213 -20.62 -14.99 1.84
CA SER A 213 -19.56 -14.11 2.32
C SER A 213 -20.01 -13.37 3.57
N LEU A 214 -19.05 -12.87 4.34
CA LEU A 214 -19.31 -11.97 5.45
C LEU A 214 -19.50 -10.55 4.90
N THR A 215 -20.76 -10.14 4.74
CA THR A 215 -21.13 -8.83 4.19
C THR A 215 -21.24 -7.75 5.28
N ILE A 216 -20.23 -6.92 5.38
CA ILE A 216 -20.14 -5.78 6.29
C ILE A 216 -20.76 -4.54 5.63
N LYS A 217 -21.81 -3.99 6.25
CA LYS A 217 -22.47 -2.73 5.86
C LYS A 217 -22.01 -1.52 6.68
N ASN A 218 -22.43 -0.31 6.31
CA ASN A 218 -22.20 0.96 7.04
C ASN A 218 -22.15 0.85 8.56
N SER A 219 -23.16 0.24 9.19
CA SER A 219 -23.24 0.12 10.65
C SER A 219 -22.05 -0.62 11.27
N HIS A 220 -21.49 -1.60 10.57
CA HIS A 220 -20.38 -2.40 11.06
C HIS A 220 -19.04 -1.64 10.96
N ILE A 221 -18.86 -0.86 9.88
CA ILE A 221 -17.60 -0.18 9.55
C ILE A 221 -17.39 0.99 10.49
N LYS A 222 -16.36 0.93 11.33
CA LYS A 222 -15.94 2.01 12.22
C LYS A 222 -14.96 2.96 11.52
N ASN A 223 -13.95 2.41 10.86
CA ASN A 223 -12.99 3.16 10.06
C ASN A 223 -12.60 2.36 8.81
N LEU A 224 -12.50 3.03 7.67
CA LEU A 224 -11.97 2.47 6.43
C LEU A 224 -11.03 3.50 5.80
N GLU A 225 -9.79 3.11 5.61
CA GLU A 225 -8.75 3.91 4.98
C GLU A 225 -8.23 3.16 3.75
N ILE A 226 -8.24 3.82 2.58
CA ILE A 226 -7.79 3.27 1.30
C ILE A 226 -6.82 4.28 0.68
N CYS A 227 -5.61 3.86 0.37
CA CYS A 227 -4.65 4.58 -0.46
C CYS A 227 -4.47 3.80 -1.76
N GLU A 228 -4.86 4.41 -2.88
CA GLU A 228 -4.75 3.85 -4.22
C GLU A 228 -3.72 4.64 -5.01
N ASN A 229 -2.74 3.92 -5.55
CA ASN A 229 -1.78 4.39 -6.54
C ASN A 229 -2.09 3.76 -7.90
N ILE A 230 -1.41 4.19 -8.96
CA ILE A 230 -1.54 3.56 -10.28
C ILE A 230 -1.34 2.04 -10.20
N TYR A 231 -0.30 1.60 -9.49
CA TYR A 231 0.12 0.20 -9.43
C TYR A 231 -0.66 -0.70 -8.47
N GLY A 232 -1.42 -0.15 -7.52
CA GLY A 232 -2.02 -0.96 -6.45
C GLY A 232 -2.68 -0.16 -5.33
N ILE A 233 -3.16 -0.89 -4.32
CA ILE A 233 -3.95 -0.38 -3.21
C ILE A 233 -3.33 -0.84 -1.90
N SER A 234 -3.43 0.01 -0.87
CA SER A 234 -3.15 -0.38 0.51
C SER A 234 -4.13 0.31 1.45
N GLY A 235 -4.36 -0.27 2.62
CA GLY A 235 -5.28 0.34 3.56
C GLY A 235 -5.52 -0.45 4.83
N GLU A 236 -6.44 0.06 5.62
CA GLU A 236 -6.86 -0.52 6.88
C GLU A 236 -8.38 -0.46 7.05
N LEU A 237 -8.96 -1.57 7.49
CA LEU A 237 -10.37 -1.71 7.82
C LEU A 237 -10.52 -2.01 9.31
N THR A 238 -11.28 -1.18 10.01
CA THR A 238 -11.74 -1.44 11.37
C THR A 238 -13.27 -1.57 11.39
N PHE A 239 -13.78 -2.70 11.88
CA PHE A 239 -15.22 -2.97 11.94
C PHE A 239 -15.61 -3.70 13.23
N ASN A 240 -16.91 -3.67 13.53
CA ASN A 240 -17.47 -4.35 14.69
C ASN A 240 -18.43 -5.46 14.26
N LEU A 241 -18.35 -6.60 14.94
CA LEU A 241 -19.33 -7.68 14.90
C LEU A 241 -19.94 -7.86 16.30
N ALA A 242 -21.22 -8.24 16.37
CA ALA A 242 -21.88 -8.51 17.65
C ALA A 242 -22.11 -10.02 17.80
N TYR A 243 -21.29 -10.70 18.59
CA TYR A 243 -21.50 -12.08 19.00
C TYR A 243 -20.91 -12.41 20.38
N ILE A 244 -21.65 -13.20 21.17
CA ILE A 244 -21.27 -13.56 22.55
C ILE A 244 -20.12 -14.59 22.54
N ASN A 245 -20.26 -15.69 21.78
CA ASN A 245 -19.26 -16.76 21.62
C ASN A 245 -18.69 -16.76 20.19
N ASN A 246 -17.40 -17.10 20.02
CA ASN A 246 -16.79 -17.21 18.70
C ASN A 246 -17.59 -18.20 17.84
N HIS A 247 -18.12 -17.72 16.72
CA HIS A 247 -18.80 -18.56 15.74
C HIS A 247 -17.74 -19.24 14.87
N LYS A 248 -17.87 -20.54 14.62
CA LYS A 248 -16.89 -21.29 13.80
C LYS A 248 -16.67 -20.66 12.42
N ASP A 249 -17.75 -20.18 11.79
CA ASP A 249 -17.67 -19.46 10.51
C ASP A 249 -16.89 -18.14 10.56
N PHE A 250 -16.45 -17.65 11.73
CA PHE A 250 -15.56 -16.50 11.90
C PHE A 250 -14.14 -16.89 12.33
N ASP A 251 -13.83 -18.19 12.49
CA ASP A 251 -12.51 -18.65 12.90
C ASP A 251 -11.41 -18.19 11.93
N PHE A 252 -11.77 -17.95 10.66
CA PHE A 252 -10.85 -17.39 9.67
C PHE A 252 -10.38 -15.95 10.01
N LEU A 253 -11.17 -15.17 10.75
CA LEU A 253 -10.77 -13.86 11.27
C LEU A 253 -9.89 -13.96 12.51
N LEU A 254 -9.88 -15.13 13.16
CA LEU A 254 -9.10 -15.39 14.38
C LEU A 254 -7.77 -16.08 14.07
N THR A 255 -7.62 -16.63 12.86
CA THR A 255 -6.41 -17.29 12.41
C THR A 255 -5.47 -16.27 11.77
N PRO A 256 -4.31 -15.98 12.38
CA PRO A 256 -3.39 -15.02 11.82
C PRO A 256 -2.78 -15.55 10.51
N ASN A 257 -2.40 -14.62 9.63
CA ASN A 257 -1.82 -14.91 8.32
C ASN A 257 -2.71 -15.72 7.36
N GLN A 258 -3.96 -16.04 7.71
CA GLN A 258 -4.91 -16.54 6.72
C GLN A 258 -5.22 -15.42 5.72
N PRO A 259 -5.00 -15.61 4.41
CA PRO A 259 -5.34 -14.62 3.41
C PRO A 259 -6.87 -14.54 3.26
N ILE A 260 -7.37 -13.32 3.16
CA ILE A 260 -8.80 -13.05 3.10
C ILE A 260 -9.05 -12.05 1.96
N LEU A 261 -9.96 -12.39 1.05
CA LEU A 261 -10.41 -11.50 0.00
C LEU A 261 -11.38 -10.46 0.57
N ILE A 262 -11.15 -9.19 0.23
CA ILE A 262 -11.94 -8.05 0.66
C ILE A 262 -12.44 -7.31 -0.58
N ASP A 263 -13.73 -7.40 -0.88
CA ASP A 263 -14.40 -6.67 -1.97
C ASP A 263 -15.17 -5.49 -1.39
N ILE A 264 -14.64 -4.28 -1.63
CA ILE A 264 -15.15 -3.00 -1.11
C ILE A 264 -15.94 -2.31 -2.22
N GLN A 265 -17.20 -1.99 -1.95
CA GLN A 265 -18.08 -1.22 -2.83
C GLN A 265 -18.56 0.04 -2.13
N ILE A 266 -18.39 1.18 -2.80
CA ILE A 266 -18.80 2.50 -2.35
C ILE A 266 -19.78 3.05 -3.36
N ASN A 267 -21.03 3.26 -2.94
CA ASN A 267 -22.07 3.85 -3.76
C ASN A 267 -22.50 5.20 -3.16
N ASP A 268 -22.25 6.26 -3.91
CA ASP A 268 -22.59 7.63 -3.55
C ASP A 268 -23.79 8.11 -4.37
N ASP A 269 -24.84 8.56 -3.68
CA ASP A 269 -26.01 9.22 -4.24
C ASP A 269 -25.90 10.72 -3.96
N PHE A 270 -25.78 11.51 -5.03
CA PHE A 270 -25.75 12.96 -5.00
C PHE A 270 -27.09 13.57 -5.43
N ASN A 271 -27.43 14.69 -4.81
CA ASN A 271 -28.59 15.49 -5.17
C ASN A 271 -28.17 16.93 -5.47
N PHE A 272 -28.19 17.32 -6.75
CA PHE A 272 -27.84 18.67 -7.20
C PHE A 272 -29.09 19.49 -7.53
N TYR A 273 -29.09 20.76 -7.11
CA TYR A 273 -30.15 21.72 -7.45
C TYR A 273 -29.77 22.50 -8.72
N LYS A 274 -30.46 22.25 -9.83
CA LYS A 274 -30.35 23.09 -11.04
C LYS A 274 -31.18 24.38 -10.88
N LYS A 275 -30.65 25.51 -11.38
CA LYS A 275 -31.53 26.63 -11.80
C LYS A 275 -32.50 26.03 -12.83
N ASP A 276 -33.80 26.20 -12.62
CA ASP A 276 -34.90 25.72 -13.48
C ASP A 276 -35.38 24.26 -13.30
N SER A 277 -35.49 23.83 -12.03
CA SER A 277 -36.57 22.97 -11.49
C SER A 277 -36.56 21.44 -11.66
N LYS A 278 -35.54 20.80 -12.23
CA LYS A 278 -35.37 19.32 -12.11
C LYS A 278 -34.16 18.98 -11.25
N LYS A 279 -34.40 18.23 -10.16
CA LYS A 279 -33.32 17.58 -9.39
C LYS A 279 -32.63 16.59 -10.33
N GLU A 280 -31.32 16.74 -10.49
CA GLU A 280 -30.52 15.78 -11.24
C GLU A 280 -29.88 14.85 -10.21
N HIS A 281 -30.45 13.64 -10.11
CA HIS A 281 -29.93 12.60 -9.26
C HIS A 281 -28.74 11.98 -9.97
N HIS A 282 -27.58 12.02 -9.32
CA HIS A 282 -26.34 11.51 -9.88
C HIS A 282 -25.76 10.45 -8.95
N THR A 283 -25.33 9.33 -9.50
CA THR A 283 -24.74 8.23 -8.72
C THR A 283 -23.32 7.97 -9.17
N ARG A 284 -22.40 7.79 -8.22
CA ARG A 284 -21.05 7.30 -8.48
C ARG A 284 -20.82 6.00 -7.74
N SER A 285 -20.16 5.07 -8.41
CA SER A 285 -19.77 3.80 -7.83
C SER A 285 -18.26 3.65 -7.89
N THR A 286 -17.67 3.18 -6.80
CA THR A 286 -16.25 2.82 -6.76
C THR A 286 -16.12 1.44 -6.13
N ARG A 287 -15.28 0.59 -6.72
CA ARG A 287 -15.08 -0.79 -6.27
C ARG A 287 -13.59 -1.12 -6.19
N PHE A 288 -13.20 -1.75 -5.09
CA PHE A 288 -11.84 -2.21 -4.85
C PHE A 288 -11.85 -3.66 -4.39
N VAL A 289 -10.87 -4.43 -4.82
CA VAL A 289 -10.66 -5.79 -4.37
C VAL A 289 -9.23 -5.89 -3.87
N ALA A 290 -9.09 -6.33 -2.63
CA ALA A 290 -7.83 -6.43 -1.93
C ALA A 290 -7.72 -7.78 -1.23
N ILE A 291 -6.50 -8.16 -0.86
CA ILE A 291 -6.25 -9.27 0.05
C ILE A 291 -5.68 -8.70 1.33
N GLY A 292 -6.26 -9.10 2.45
CA GLY A 292 -5.79 -8.75 3.78
C GLY A 292 -5.56 -9.97 4.64
N SER A 293 -4.89 -9.75 5.77
CA SER A 293 -4.76 -10.73 6.83
C SER A 293 -4.96 -10.01 8.17
N THR A 294 -5.46 -10.74 9.16
CA THR A 294 -5.59 -10.23 10.52
C THR A 294 -4.22 -10.21 11.18
N THR A 295 -3.85 -9.07 11.76
CA THR A 295 -2.59 -8.96 12.51
C THR A 295 -2.69 -9.74 13.83
N ASN A 296 -1.57 -10.30 14.30
CA ASN A 296 -1.40 -11.10 15.54
C ASN A 296 -1.80 -10.42 16.88
N TYR A 297 -2.61 -9.36 16.87
CA TYR A 297 -3.19 -8.73 18.05
C TYR A 297 -4.68 -8.52 17.81
N LEU A 298 -5.48 -9.48 18.27
CA LEU A 298 -6.90 -9.28 18.55
C LEU A 298 -7.00 -8.37 19.79
N ASP A 299 -6.89 -7.05 19.59
CA ASP A 299 -7.38 -6.08 20.59
C ASP A 299 -8.92 -6.16 20.58
N THR A 300 -9.45 -7.25 21.16
CA THR A 300 -10.84 -7.30 21.57
C THR A 300 -11.00 -6.42 22.80
N GLU A 301 -10.95 -5.10 22.62
CA GLU A 301 -11.38 -4.17 23.66
C GLU A 301 -12.90 -4.32 23.82
N GLU A 302 -13.35 -5.17 24.74
CA GLU A 302 -14.71 -5.10 25.24
C GLU A 302 -14.86 -3.78 26.03
N LYS A 303 -15.36 -2.73 25.36
CA LYS A 303 -15.74 -1.49 26.06
C LYS A 303 -17.07 -1.70 26.76
N PHE A 304 -17.01 -1.97 28.06
CA PHE A 304 -18.16 -1.98 28.95
C PHE A 304 -18.66 -0.55 29.19
N GLU A 305 -19.85 -0.21 28.69
CA GLU A 305 -20.62 0.91 29.25
C GLU A 305 -21.56 0.36 30.32
N TYR A 306 -21.30 0.73 31.58
CA TYR A 306 -22.18 0.45 32.71
C TYR A 306 -23.57 1.05 32.47
N SER A 307 -24.59 0.20 32.42
CA SER A 307 -25.97 0.61 32.69
C SER A 307 -26.14 0.74 34.20
N ILE A 308 -26.59 1.90 34.67
CA ILE A 308 -26.99 2.15 36.06
C ILE A 308 -28.21 1.29 36.52
N TYR A 309 -28.74 0.41 35.66
CA TYR A 309 -29.92 -0.42 35.95
C TYR A 309 -29.64 -1.93 36.03
N SER A 310 -28.40 -2.40 35.90
CA SER A 310 -28.08 -3.84 35.98
C SER A 310 -27.09 -4.14 37.11
N TYR A 311 -27.62 -4.37 38.31
CA TYR A 311 -26.91 -5.07 39.39
C TYR A 311 -27.22 -6.57 39.26
N THR A 312 -26.50 -7.27 38.38
CA THR A 312 -26.23 -8.72 38.45
C THR A 312 -25.36 -9.12 37.26
N GLU A 313 -24.15 -9.59 37.57
CA GLU A 313 -23.20 -10.35 36.73
C GLU A 313 -22.74 -9.76 35.39
N SER A 314 -21.48 -10.03 35.09
CA SER A 314 -20.70 -9.63 33.91
C SER A 314 -21.33 -10.13 32.61
N VAL A 315 -22.27 -9.38 32.04
CA VAL A 315 -22.78 -9.63 30.69
C VAL A 315 -21.87 -8.90 29.69
N SER A 316 -21.02 -9.65 28.98
CA SER A 316 -20.30 -9.13 27.80
C SER A 316 -21.32 -8.53 26.83
N SER A 317 -21.03 -7.33 26.31
CA SER A 317 -21.87 -6.70 25.28
C SER A 317 -21.92 -7.52 23.99
N GLY A 318 -21.04 -8.53 23.86
CA GLY A 318 -20.86 -9.34 22.68
C GLY A 318 -20.28 -8.56 21.51
N LEU A 319 -19.90 -7.28 21.65
CA LEU A 319 -19.35 -6.52 20.54
C LEU A 319 -17.83 -6.70 20.46
N LYS A 320 -17.36 -7.27 19.35
CA LYS A 320 -15.94 -7.46 19.06
C LYS A 320 -15.50 -6.56 17.92
N GLU A 321 -14.33 -5.97 18.08
CA GLU A 321 -13.68 -5.12 17.08
C GLU A 321 -12.61 -5.92 16.34
N PHE A 322 -12.54 -5.73 15.03
CA PHE A 322 -11.56 -6.35 14.15
C PHE A 322 -10.82 -5.28 13.36
N LYS A 323 -9.53 -5.49 13.18
CA LYS A 323 -8.64 -4.64 12.39
C LYS A 323 -7.92 -5.49 11.35
N ILE A 324 -8.10 -5.15 10.08
CA ILE A 324 -7.49 -5.84 8.94
C ILE A 324 -6.68 -4.83 8.15
N LYS A 325 -5.40 -5.14 7.94
CA LYS A 325 -4.58 -4.43 6.94
C LYS A 325 -4.69 -5.17 5.63
N PHE A 326 -4.82 -4.42 4.53
CA PHE A 326 -4.97 -5.01 3.21
C PHE A 326 -4.09 -4.34 2.18
N HIS A 327 -3.74 -5.12 1.17
CA HIS A 327 -2.99 -4.71 0.00
C HIS A 327 -3.70 -5.21 -1.26
N ASP A 328 -3.35 -4.68 -2.41
CA ASP A 328 -3.78 -5.24 -3.68
C ASP A 328 -3.33 -6.72 -3.81
N PRO A 329 -4.11 -7.59 -4.49
CA PRO A 329 -3.89 -9.04 -4.46
C PRO A 329 -2.46 -9.49 -4.81
N LEU A 330 -1.87 -8.89 -5.85
CA LEU A 330 -0.51 -9.22 -6.30
C LEU A 330 0.52 -8.93 -5.22
N LYS A 331 0.47 -7.73 -4.63
CA LYS A 331 1.37 -7.36 -3.55
C LYS A 331 1.18 -8.24 -2.32
N ALA A 332 -0.05 -8.46 -1.88
CA ALA A 332 -0.33 -9.24 -0.67
C ALA A 332 0.28 -10.65 -0.72
N LEU A 333 0.18 -11.31 -1.88
CA LEU A 333 0.66 -12.69 -2.05
C LEU A 333 2.17 -12.76 -2.35
N TRP A 334 2.68 -11.92 -3.26
CA TRP A 334 4.11 -11.94 -3.61
C TRP A 334 5.02 -11.31 -2.56
N MET A 335 4.49 -10.57 -1.59
CA MET A 335 5.28 -10.07 -0.45
C MET A 335 5.75 -11.20 0.49
N GLU A 336 4.95 -12.25 0.64
CA GLU A 336 5.28 -13.42 1.46
C GLU A 336 6.06 -14.49 0.68
N HIS A 337 6.12 -14.38 -0.65
CA HIS A 337 6.86 -15.29 -1.52
C HIS A 337 8.33 -14.86 -1.70
N LYS A 338 9.27 -15.78 -1.45
CA LYS A 338 10.73 -15.50 -1.45
C LYS A 338 11.54 -16.63 -2.12
N PRO A 339 11.38 -16.87 -3.44
CA PRO A 339 12.18 -17.83 -4.18
C PRO A 339 13.55 -17.22 -4.54
N SER A 340 14.58 -18.05 -4.59
CA SER A 340 15.89 -17.67 -5.14
C SER A 340 16.43 -18.81 -5.97
N TYR A 341 16.67 -18.57 -7.25
CA TYR A 341 17.06 -19.59 -8.22
C TYR A 341 17.67 -18.92 -9.48
N ILE A 342 18.20 -19.73 -10.40
CA ILE A 342 18.78 -19.31 -11.66
C ILE A 342 17.88 -19.80 -12.79
N ASP A 343 17.54 -18.91 -13.73
CA ASP A 343 16.80 -19.28 -14.94
C ASP A 343 17.65 -18.98 -16.18
N ILE A 344 17.57 -19.87 -17.18
CA ILE A 344 18.39 -19.84 -18.38
C ILE A 344 17.47 -19.67 -19.60
N ASN A 345 17.84 -18.77 -20.52
CA ASN A 345 17.13 -18.51 -21.79
C ASN A 345 15.64 -18.11 -21.67
N LYS A 346 15.22 -17.53 -20.53
CA LYS A 346 13.85 -17.03 -20.34
C LYS A 346 13.75 -15.53 -20.46
N SER A 347 12.58 -15.06 -20.87
CA SER A 347 12.23 -13.65 -20.77
C SER A 347 11.71 -13.32 -19.37
N LEU A 348 11.66 -12.03 -19.03
CA LEU A 348 11.05 -11.59 -17.77
C LEU A 348 9.57 -11.96 -17.71
N ASP A 349 8.84 -11.88 -18.83
CA ASP A 349 7.43 -12.29 -18.92
C ASP A 349 7.24 -13.78 -18.57
N ASP A 350 8.11 -14.65 -19.08
CA ASP A 350 8.08 -16.09 -18.78
C ASP A 350 8.33 -16.34 -17.28
N ILE A 351 9.34 -15.66 -16.70
CA ILE A 351 9.66 -15.75 -15.26
C ILE A 351 8.46 -15.31 -14.41
N LEU A 352 7.79 -14.22 -14.76
CA LEU A 352 6.63 -13.73 -14.02
C LEU A 352 5.46 -14.70 -14.09
N LYS A 353 5.19 -15.30 -15.26
CA LYS A 353 4.13 -16.30 -15.45
C LYS A 353 4.42 -17.59 -14.69
N ASP A 354 5.66 -18.04 -14.67
CA ASP A 354 6.06 -19.24 -13.94
C ASP A 354 5.90 -19.09 -12.42
N ASN A 355 5.97 -17.87 -11.90
CA ASN A 355 5.75 -17.54 -10.48
C ASN A 355 4.33 -17.00 -10.19
N PHE A 356 3.42 -17.07 -11.16
CA PHE A 356 2.04 -16.63 -11.02
C PHE A 356 1.10 -17.83 -10.82
N PHE A 357 0.65 -18.05 -9.58
CA PHE A 357 -0.15 -19.22 -9.19
C PHE A 357 -1.60 -18.87 -8.82
N PHE A 358 -2.12 -17.70 -9.25
CA PHE A 358 -3.32 -17.08 -8.66
C PHE A 358 -4.45 -16.83 -9.67
N ASP A 359 -4.51 -17.63 -10.74
CA ASP A 359 -5.48 -17.47 -11.84
C ASP A 359 -6.96 -17.47 -11.41
N SER A 360 -7.27 -18.16 -10.31
CA SER A 360 -8.60 -18.22 -9.69
C SER A 360 -9.03 -16.90 -9.05
N LEU A 361 -8.08 -16.04 -8.65
CA LEU A 361 -8.33 -14.81 -7.90
C LEU A 361 -8.30 -13.57 -8.81
N PHE A 362 -7.27 -13.46 -9.65
CA PHE A 362 -7.06 -12.29 -10.51
C PHE A 362 -6.16 -12.63 -11.71
N SER A 363 -5.99 -11.68 -12.63
CA SER A 363 -5.17 -11.88 -13.84
C SER A 363 -4.07 -10.83 -13.99
N LEU A 364 -2.95 -11.24 -14.59
CA LEU A 364 -1.82 -10.39 -14.96
C LEU A 364 -1.69 -10.36 -16.51
N ASP A 365 -1.97 -9.21 -17.12
CA ASP A 365 -1.87 -9.01 -18.56
C ASP A 365 -0.55 -8.31 -18.94
N THR A 366 0.39 -9.11 -19.45
CA THR A 366 1.69 -8.69 -19.94
C THR A 366 1.75 -8.59 -21.47
N ASN A 367 0.63 -8.81 -22.17
CA ASN A 367 0.65 -8.94 -23.63
C ASN A 367 1.07 -7.66 -24.37
N LYS A 368 0.87 -6.50 -23.72
CA LYS A 368 1.16 -5.18 -24.29
C LYS A 368 2.58 -4.67 -24.01
N SER A 369 3.36 -5.34 -23.17
CA SER A 369 4.78 -5.03 -23.02
C SER A 369 5.61 -5.90 -23.97
N ASN A 370 6.45 -5.25 -24.75
CA ASN A 370 7.45 -5.94 -25.58
C ASN A 370 8.81 -5.97 -24.89
N ASN A 371 9.10 -4.98 -24.02
CA ASN A 371 10.37 -4.91 -23.29
C ASN A 371 10.61 -6.18 -22.46
N LEU A 372 9.56 -6.68 -21.79
CA LEU A 372 9.66 -7.86 -20.90
C LEU A 372 9.76 -9.21 -21.63
N LYS A 373 9.53 -9.25 -22.94
CA LYS A 373 9.54 -10.49 -23.75
C LYS A 373 10.90 -10.80 -24.36
N THR A 374 11.88 -9.91 -24.16
CA THR A 374 13.26 -10.15 -24.60
C THR A 374 13.84 -11.30 -23.80
N ARG A 375 14.34 -12.35 -24.47
CA ARG A 375 14.99 -13.47 -23.82
C ARG A 375 16.35 -13.07 -23.29
N ILE A 376 16.61 -13.40 -22.03
CA ILE A 376 17.86 -13.14 -21.36
C ILE A 376 18.61 -14.47 -21.27
N PRO A 377 19.90 -14.53 -21.65
CA PRO A 377 20.65 -15.79 -21.66
C PRO A 377 20.70 -16.48 -20.30
N GLN A 378 20.88 -15.71 -19.23
CA GLN A 378 20.92 -16.20 -17.85
C GLN A 378 20.41 -15.12 -16.91
N THR A 379 19.70 -15.53 -15.86
CA THR A 379 19.08 -14.65 -14.88
C THR A 379 19.29 -15.18 -13.48
N PHE A 380 19.72 -14.31 -12.57
CA PHE A 380 19.91 -14.61 -11.15
C PHE A 380 18.74 -14.02 -10.36
N ILE A 381 17.75 -14.85 -10.06
CA ILE A 381 16.59 -14.41 -9.28
C ILE A 381 16.95 -14.55 -7.81
N SER A 382 17.09 -13.41 -7.14
CA SER A 382 17.40 -13.32 -5.71
C SER A 382 16.34 -12.55 -4.96
N THR A 383 15.73 -13.22 -3.97
CA THR A 383 14.87 -12.60 -2.97
C THR A 383 15.46 -12.69 -1.56
N ILE A 384 16.78 -12.84 -1.46
CA ILE A 384 17.49 -12.84 -0.18
C ILE A 384 17.22 -11.50 0.53
N ASN A 385 16.71 -11.58 1.76
CA ASN A 385 16.34 -10.44 2.61
C ASN A 385 15.27 -9.47 2.02
N ARG A 386 14.57 -9.89 0.95
CA ARG A 386 13.49 -9.13 0.30
C ARG A 386 12.34 -10.04 -0.14
N SER A 387 11.32 -9.49 -0.80
CA SER A 387 10.22 -10.27 -1.38
C SER A 387 10.37 -10.47 -2.88
N PHE A 388 9.63 -11.42 -3.45
CA PHE A 388 9.50 -11.53 -4.91
C PHE A 388 8.80 -10.31 -5.51
N TYR A 389 7.88 -9.68 -4.78
CA TYR A 389 7.28 -8.42 -5.19
C TYR A 389 8.31 -7.29 -5.34
N ASP A 390 9.30 -7.21 -4.45
CA ASP A 390 10.40 -6.23 -4.56
C ASP A 390 11.24 -6.48 -5.83
N PHE A 391 11.54 -7.75 -6.13
CA PHE A 391 12.20 -8.15 -7.39
C PHE A 391 11.38 -7.72 -8.61
N PHE A 392 10.08 -8.01 -8.61
CA PHE A 392 9.17 -7.64 -9.69
C PHE A 392 9.15 -6.14 -9.95
N ILE A 393 9.05 -5.31 -8.90
CA ILE A 393 9.05 -3.84 -9.05
C ILE A 393 10.40 -3.33 -9.53
N GLU A 394 11.52 -3.86 -9.02
CA GLU A 394 12.87 -3.49 -9.48
C GLU A 394 13.04 -3.74 -10.98
N GLN A 395 12.62 -4.91 -11.45
CA GLN A 395 12.73 -5.28 -12.87
C GLN A 395 11.81 -4.44 -13.76
N LEU A 396 10.59 -4.12 -13.30
CA LEU A 396 9.71 -3.19 -14.03
C LEU A 396 10.33 -1.79 -14.15
N GLN A 397 10.97 -1.30 -13.07
CA GLN A 397 11.62 0.00 -13.08
C GLN A 397 12.80 0.06 -14.04
N GLN A 398 13.65 -0.97 -14.05
CA GLN A 398 14.79 -1.06 -14.98
C GLN A 398 14.31 -1.09 -16.45
N ASN A 399 13.17 -1.74 -16.72
CA ASN A 399 12.57 -1.81 -18.06
C ASN A 399 11.67 -0.61 -18.42
N LYS A 400 11.50 0.36 -17.50
CA LYS A 400 10.67 1.56 -17.65
C LYS A 400 9.20 1.25 -18.02
N SER A 401 8.68 0.13 -17.52
CA SER A 401 7.31 -0.33 -17.78
C SER A 401 6.33 0.13 -16.71
N TYR A 402 5.09 0.39 -17.09
CA TYR A 402 4.02 0.77 -16.17
C TYR A 402 3.33 -0.46 -15.59
N LEU A 403 2.81 -0.33 -14.37
CA LEU A 403 1.89 -1.28 -13.75
C LEU A 403 0.60 -0.56 -13.40
N LYS A 404 -0.55 -1.10 -13.84
CA LYS A 404 -1.87 -0.57 -13.51
C LYS A 404 -2.72 -1.63 -12.81
N TYR A 405 -3.13 -1.35 -11.58
CA TYR A 405 -4.21 -2.09 -10.92
C TYR A 405 -5.57 -1.62 -11.49
N PHE A 406 -6.41 -2.56 -11.91
CA PHE A 406 -7.77 -2.28 -12.37
C PHE A 406 -8.75 -3.31 -11.82
N CYS A 407 -9.89 -2.83 -11.32
CA CYS A 407 -10.99 -3.66 -10.87
C CYS A 407 -12.24 -3.29 -11.67
N ASN A 408 -12.83 -4.27 -12.36
CA ASN A 408 -14.09 -4.04 -13.06
C ASN A 408 -15.22 -3.88 -12.05
N LYS A 409 -15.88 -2.71 -12.04
CA LYS A 409 -16.93 -2.36 -11.07
C LYS A 409 -18.09 -3.37 -11.04
N LYS A 410 -18.47 -3.93 -12.20
CA LYS A 410 -19.66 -4.79 -12.33
C LYS A 410 -19.45 -6.19 -11.75
N ASN A 411 -18.31 -6.82 -12.01
CA ASN A 411 -18.05 -8.21 -11.59
C ASN A 411 -16.98 -8.35 -10.49
N GLY A 412 -16.18 -7.31 -10.20
CA GLY A 412 -15.13 -7.36 -9.19
C GLY A 412 -13.86 -8.09 -9.65
N LYS A 413 -13.73 -8.39 -10.95
CA LYS A 413 -12.54 -9.05 -11.46
C LYS A 413 -11.37 -8.06 -11.49
N VAL A 414 -10.26 -8.45 -10.85
CA VAL A 414 -9.01 -7.68 -10.86
C VAL A 414 -8.14 -8.11 -12.03
N THR A 415 -7.63 -7.11 -12.75
CA THR A 415 -6.63 -7.29 -13.80
C THR A 415 -5.51 -6.29 -13.60
N TYR A 416 -4.28 -6.79 -13.57
CA TYR A 416 -3.08 -5.95 -13.64
C TYR A 416 -2.66 -5.82 -15.10
N TYR A 417 -2.43 -4.60 -15.56
CA TYR A 417 -1.89 -4.34 -16.90
C TYR A 417 -0.44 -3.90 -16.80
N ILE A 418 0.44 -4.58 -17.54
CA ILE A 418 1.82 -4.16 -17.74
C ILE A 418 2.00 -3.70 -19.19
N PHE A 419 2.50 -2.48 -19.36
CA PHE A 419 2.63 -1.84 -20.66
C PHE A 419 3.80 -0.85 -20.68
N ASP A 420 4.39 -0.64 -21.86
CA ASP A 420 5.57 0.23 -22.00
C ASP A 420 5.17 1.69 -22.28
N LYS A 421 3.96 1.93 -22.83
CA LYS A 421 3.41 3.26 -23.15
C LYS A 421 1.91 3.30 -22.92
N VAL A 422 1.38 4.47 -22.54
CA VAL A 422 -0.07 4.70 -22.43
C VAL A 422 -0.66 4.97 -23.82
N ASP A 423 -1.53 4.08 -24.28
CA ASP A 423 -2.20 4.15 -25.57
C ASP A 423 -3.74 4.07 -25.43
N SER A 424 -4.45 4.27 -26.53
CA SER A 424 -5.92 4.20 -26.55
C SER A 424 -6.44 2.79 -26.22
N SER A 425 -5.67 1.74 -26.56
CA SER A 425 -6.06 0.37 -26.28
C SER A 425 -6.12 0.08 -24.78
N LEU A 426 -5.19 0.63 -23.99
CA LEU A 426 -5.21 0.57 -22.53
C LEU A 426 -6.35 1.42 -21.98
N GLN A 427 -6.45 2.67 -22.44
CA GLN A 427 -7.48 3.61 -21.96
C GLN A 427 -8.90 3.06 -22.15
N ASN A 428 -9.16 2.34 -23.25
CA ASN A 428 -10.43 1.65 -23.47
C ASN A 428 -10.71 0.54 -22.45
N ASN A 429 -9.66 -0.18 -22.01
CA ASN A 429 -9.80 -1.26 -21.03
C ASN A 429 -10.02 -0.74 -19.60
N ILE A 430 -9.45 0.42 -19.27
CA ILE A 430 -9.51 1.04 -17.94
C ILE A 430 -10.49 2.21 -17.85
N ALA A 431 -11.32 2.41 -18.88
CA ALA A 431 -12.31 3.48 -18.92
C ALA A 431 -13.32 3.34 -17.77
N ASN A 432 -13.66 4.47 -17.16
CA ASN A 432 -14.66 4.51 -16.12
C ASN A 432 -16.04 4.16 -16.71
N SER A 433 -16.73 3.21 -16.08
CA SER A 433 -18.02 2.68 -16.57
C SER A 433 -19.24 3.48 -16.09
N ASP A 434 -19.06 4.54 -15.31
CA ASP A 434 -20.15 5.39 -14.83
C ASP A 434 -20.52 6.45 -15.90
N ASP A 435 -21.80 6.81 -15.97
CA ASP A 435 -22.29 7.82 -16.91
C ASP A 435 -22.00 9.27 -16.45
N ASN A 436 -22.26 10.25 -17.33
CA ASN A 436 -22.19 11.69 -17.04
C ASN A 436 -20.84 12.17 -16.47
N LEU A 437 -19.74 11.58 -16.91
CA LEU A 437 -18.38 12.08 -16.64
C LEU A 437 -18.11 13.30 -17.52
N LYS A 438 -17.54 14.34 -16.91
CA LYS A 438 -17.09 15.56 -17.58
C LYS A 438 -15.58 15.66 -17.49
N ASP A 439 -14.96 16.21 -18.52
CA ASP A 439 -13.50 16.35 -18.58
C ASP A 439 -12.98 17.55 -17.78
N LYS A 440 -13.88 18.46 -17.38
CA LYS A 440 -13.57 19.75 -16.73
C LYS A 440 -14.11 19.80 -15.31
N LEU A 441 -13.33 20.40 -14.40
CA LEU A 441 -13.76 20.74 -13.05
C LEU A 441 -15.01 21.63 -13.09
N SER A 442 -16.15 21.06 -12.70
CA SER A 442 -17.40 21.78 -12.62
C SER A 442 -17.48 22.63 -11.35
N PRO A 443 -18.35 23.66 -11.30
CA PRO A 443 -18.58 24.43 -10.07
C PRO A 443 -19.01 23.58 -8.87
N TYR A 444 -19.61 22.41 -9.10
CA TYR A 444 -20.00 21.48 -8.04
C TYR A 444 -18.83 20.67 -7.50
N ASP A 445 -17.83 20.37 -8.32
CA ASP A 445 -16.61 19.71 -7.85
C ASP A 445 -15.82 20.69 -6.95
N ILE A 446 -15.77 21.96 -7.34
CA ILE A 446 -15.11 23.03 -6.58
C ILE A 446 -15.77 23.23 -5.20
N SER A 447 -17.10 23.16 -5.10
CA SER A 447 -17.81 23.32 -3.82
C SER A 447 -17.54 22.17 -2.84
N CYS A 448 -17.08 21.01 -3.34
CA CYS A 448 -16.69 19.86 -2.52
C CYS A 448 -15.24 19.97 -1.98
N LEU A 449 -14.42 20.85 -2.55
CA LEU A 449 -13.03 21.04 -2.14
C LEU A 449 -12.94 21.71 -0.77
N LYS A 450 -12.00 21.25 0.04
CA LYS A 450 -11.70 21.74 1.38
C LYS A 450 -10.39 22.50 1.42
N LYS A 451 -9.34 21.99 0.75
CA LYS A 451 -8.00 22.58 0.70
C LYS A 451 -7.33 22.24 -0.62
N GLN A 452 -6.43 23.12 -1.03
CA GLN A 452 -5.46 22.89 -2.09
C GLN A 452 -4.06 23.12 -1.50
N HIS A 453 -3.13 22.24 -1.79
CA HIS A 453 -1.74 22.36 -1.36
C HIS A 453 -0.83 22.03 -2.54
N LEU A 454 -0.02 23.00 -2.96
CA LEU A 454 0.98 22.80 -4.01
C LEU A 454 2.21 22.14 -3.39
N THR A 455 2.53 20.91 -3.80
CA THR A 455 3.67 20.14 -3.28
C THR A 455 4.95 20.58 -3.96
N SER A 456 4.94 20.66 -5.28
CA SER A 456 6.09 21.07 -6.09
C SER A 456 5.63 21.74 -7.38
N ASN A 457 6.52 22.57 -7.93
CA ASN A 457 6.35 23.14 -9.26
C ASN A 457 7.66 23.00 -10.05
N GLU A 458 7.57 23.19 -11.35
CA GLU A 458 8.74 23.18 -12.23
C GLU A 458 9.69 24.33 -11.85
N PRO A 459 10.97 24.03 -11.55
CA PRO A 459 11.93 25.04 -11.16
C PRO A 459 12.49 25.74 -12.39
N ASN A 460 12.89 27.00 -12.22
CA ASN A 460 13.59 27.76 -13.27
C ASN A 460 15.12 27.51 -13.28
N LEU A 461 15.63 26.82 -12.26
CA LEU A 461 17.05 26.55 -12.05
C LEU A 461 17.30 25.06 -11.79
N TYR A 462 18.41 24.53 -12.31
CA TYR A 462 18.88 23.17 -12.02
C TYR A 462 20.38 23.15 -11.71
N VAL A 463 20.84 22.11 -11.01
CA VAL A 463 22.27 21.88 -10.75
C VAL A 463 22.85 21.06 -11.88
N LYS A 464 24.01 21.45 -12.41
CA LYS A 464 24.70 20.68 -13.46
C LYS A 464 25.15 19.33 -12.91
N GLU A 465 24.70 18.26 -13.53
CA GLU A 465 25.15 16.90 -13.21
C GLU A 465 26.16 16.44 -14.27
N ASN A 466 27.32 15.95 -13.83
CA ASN A 466 28.33 15.41 -14.73
C ASN A 466 28.53 13.94 -14.47
N ASP A 467 28.41 13.12 -15.50
CA ASP A 467 28.83 11.72 -15.46
C ASP A 467 30.35 11.67 -15.63
N ILE A 468 31.02 11.03 -14.67
CA ILE A 468 32.46 10.86 -14.65
C ILE A 468 32.78 9.37 -14.61
N SER A 469 33.42 8.88 -15.68
CA SER A 469 34.01 7.55 -15.74
C SER A 469 35.53 7.67 -15.61
N PRO A 470 36.13 7.35 -14.44
CA PRO A 470 37.57 7.50 -14.22
C PRO A 470 38.41 6.37 -14.83
N ASP A 471 38.02 5.80 -15.97
CA ASP A 471 38.73 4.70 -16.63
C ASP A 471 39.98 5.20 -17.36
N VAL A 472 41.12 4.57 -17.09
CA VAL A 472 42.42 4.94 -17.67
C VAL A 472 42.47 4.66 -19.18
N THR A 473 41.77 3.62 -19.64
CA THR A 473 41.87 3.10 -21.01
C THR A 473 40.89 3.74 -21.99
N ILE A 474 39.86 4.44 -21.50
CA ILE A 474 38.88 5.14 -22.34
C ILE A 474 39.55 6.35 -23.00
N SER A 475 39.57 6.34 -24.34
CA SER A 475 40.07 7.44 -25.17
C SER A 475 39.05 8.57 -25.38
N ASN A 476 37.78 8.33 -25.05
CA ASN A 476 36.71 9.33 -25.14
C ASN A 476 36.74 10.30 -23.95
N LYS A 477 35.88 11.32 -23.99
CA LYS A 477 35.72 12.25 -22.87
C LYS A 477 35.26 11.49 -21.63
N ARG A 478 36.03 11.61 -20.54
CA ARG A 478 35.72 10.98 -19.25
C ARG A 478 34.63 11.69 -18.46
N LYS A 479 34.43 12.98 -18.73
CA LYS A 479 33.43 13.84 -18.11
C LYS A 479 32.46 14.29 -19.18
N GLU A 480 31.21 13.85 -19.10
CA GLU A 480 30.11 14.31 -19.93
C GLU A 480 29.04 14.98 -19.04
N GLU A 481 28.59 16.17 -19.43
CA GLU A 481 27.48 16.84 -18.74
C GLU A 481 26.17 16.17 -19.17
N ARG A 482 25.33 15.78 -18.20
CA ARG A 482 24.01 15.21 -18.47
C ARG A 482 23.15 16.22 -19.19
N LYS A 483 22.37 15.73 -20.16
CA LYS A 483 21.40 16.57 -20.87
C LYS A 483 20.17 16.77 -19.99
N ASN A 484 19.68 18.01 -19.97
CA ASN A 484 18.34 18.31 -19.48
C ASN A 484 17.36 18.17 -20.67
N SER A 485 16.27 17.42 -20.50
CA SER A 485 15.22 17.28 -21.52
C SER A 485 14.48 18.58 -21.81
N LYS A 486 14.53 19.57 -20.89
CA LYS A 486 13.89 20.88 -21.05
C LYS A 486 14.91 22.01 -21.21
N GLY A 487 15.05 22.49 -22.44
CA GLY A 487 15.99 23.58 -22.78
C GLY A 487 15.68 24.97 -22.20
N THR A 488 14.56 25.12 -21.49
CA THR A 488 14.10 26.40 -20.89
C THR A 488 14.66 26.68 -19.50
N ILE A 489 15.16 25.67 -18.78
CA ILE A 489 15.63 25.78 -17.40
C ILE A 489 17.12 26.16 -17.41
N LYS A 490 17.50 27.18 -16.64
CA LYS A 490 18.90 27.64 -16.58
C LYS A 490 19.71 26.88 -15.54
N PRO A 491 20.99 26.56 -15.78
CA PRO A 491 21.83 25.97 -14.75
C PRO A 491 22.25 27.01 -13.70
N PHE A 492 22.49 26.57 -12.47
CA PHE A 492 23.28 27.34 -11.51
C PHE A 492 24.72 27.53 -12.03
N SER A 493 25.33 28.66 -11.68
CA SER A 493 26.74 28.92 -11.96
C SER A 493 27.64 28.23 -10.95
N SER A 494 28.64 27.50 -11.42
CA SER A 494 29.72 26.93 -10.59
C SER A 494 29.29 25.95 -9.50
N ILE A 495 28.09 25.38 -9.59
CA ILE A 495 27.63 24.30 -8.72
C ILE A 495 27.47 23.05 -9.58
N TYR A 496 28.16 21.99 -9.17
CA TYR A 496 28.19 20.72 -9.89
C TYR A 496 27.87 19.58 -8.95
N LYS A 497 27.21 18.57 -9.49
CA LYS A 497 27.08 17.26 -8.88
C LYS A 497 27.78 16.26 -9.80
N ASP A 498 28.83 15.64 -9.28
CA ASP A 498 29.60 14.67 -10.05
C ASP A 498 29.10 13.26 -9.71
N ASN A 499 28.69 12.52 -10.75
CA ASN A 499 28.17 11.17 -10.68
C ASN A 499 29.27 10.21 -11.15
N LEU A 500 29.87 9.50 -10.20
CA LEU A 500 30.97 8.56 -10.47
C LEU A 500 30.41 7.19 -10.83
N SER A 501 30.89 6.62 -11.94
CA SER A 501 30.69 5.21 -12.26
C SER A 501 31.67 4.34 -11.49
N THR A 502 31.22 3.18 -11.00
CA THR A 502 32.09 2.17 -10.41
C THR A 502 32.96 1.54 -11.48
N ILE A 503 34.27 1.40 -11.21
CA ILE A 503 35.19 0.73 -12.13
C ILE A 503 35.41 -0.69 -11.63
N GLU A 504 34.97 -1.64 -12.45
CA GLU A 504 35.20 -3.05 -12.23
C GLU A 504 36.38 -3.55 -13.08
N TYR A 505 36.72 -4.84 -12.96
CA TYR A 505 37.79 -5.45 -13.75
C TYR A 505 37.41 -5.63 -15.23
N LEU A 506 36.10 -5.60 -15.53
CA LEU A 506 35.55 -5.69 -16.88
C LEU A 506 35.71 -4.37 -17.62
N GLN A 507 35.76 -4.46 -18.94
CA GLN A 507 35.69 -3.28 -19.79
C GLN A 507 34.38 -2.53 -19.53
N ASN A 508 34.49 -1.26 -19.14
CA ASN A 508 33.33 -0.40 -18.88
C ASN A 508 32.40 -0.39 -20.09
N GLN A 509 31.13 -0.70 -19.83
CA GLN A 509 30.06 -0.45 -20.77
C GLN A 509 29.65 1.03 -20.66
N ASP A 510 29.22 1.62 -21.78
CA ASP A 510 28.65 2.97 -21.74
C ASP A 510 27.40 2.95 -20.86
N ASP A 511 27.43 3.64 -19.73
CA ASP A 511 26.28 3.79 -18.84
C ASP A 511 25.09 4.36 -19.62
N GLU A 512 23.87 3.89 -19.30
CA GLU A 512 22.66 4.52 -19.81
C GLU A 512 22.70 6.02 -19.50
N LYS A 513 22.61 6.84 -20.54
CA LYS A 513 22.57 8.30 -20.41
C LYS A 513 21.29 8.71 -19.70
N LYS A 514 21.39 8.89 -18.38
CA LYS A 514 20.31 9.39 -17.53
C LYS A 514 20.15 10.89 -17.75
N GLU A 515 18.91 11.34 -17.80
CA GLU A 515 18.60 12.76 -17.82
C GLU A 515 18.65 13.33 -16.40
N VAL A 516 18.84 14.65 -16.28
CA VAL A 516 18.72 15.33 -14.99
C VAL A 516 17.25 15.32 -14.55
N GLU A 517 16.96 14.65 -13.44
CA GLU A 517 15.62 14.66 -12.85
C GLU A 517 15.30 16.05 -12.26
N THR A 518 14.20 16.64 -12.69
CA THR A 518 13.70 17.93 -12.22
C THR A 518 12.37 17.75 -11.50
N SER A 519 12.13 18.57 -10.47
CA SER A 519 10.83 18.57 -9.79
C SER A 519 9.74 19.01 -10.77
N LYS A 520 8.62 18.29 -10.77
CA LYS A 520 7.50 18.54 -11.67
C LYS A 520 6.31 19.15 -10.92
N PHE A 521 5.30 19.60 -11.65
CA PHE A 521 4.06 20.09 -11.05
C PHE A 521 3.34 18.96 -10.31
N GLU A 522 3.05 19.19 -9.02
CA GLU A 522 2.25 18.29 -8.20
C GLU A 522 1.37 19.11 -7.23
N ILE A 523 0.06 18.82 -7.23
CA ILE A 523 -0.91 19.43 -6.32
C ILE A 523 -1.69 18.36 -5.57
N LEU A 524 -1.85 18.57 -4.27
CA LEU A 524 -2.71 17.80 -3.38
C LEU A 524 -4.04 18.54 -3.21
N LEU A 525 -5.13 17.90 -3.63
CA LEU A 525 -6.49 18.38 -3.38
C LEU A 525 -7.13 17.59 -2.26
N THR A 526 -7.67 18.27 -1.27
CA THR A 526 -8.50 17.66 -0.23
C THR A 526 -9.96 17.98 -0.51
N SER A 527 -10.79 16.94 -0.64
CA SER A 527 -12.23 17.00 -0.85
C SER A 527 -12.97 16.35 0.33
N ARG A 528 -14.24 16.74 0.48
CA ARG A 528 -15.16 16.09 1.44
C ARG A 528 -15.87 14.88 0.84
N ASN A 529 -15.83 14.72 -0.48
CA ASN A 529 -16.54 13.69 -1.25
C ASN A 529 -15.66 13.17 -2.37
N ILE A 530 -16.01 11.98 -2.87
CA ILE A 530 -15.62 11.59 -4.23
C ILE A 530 -16.21 12.63 -5.19
N LEU A 531 -15.40 13.17 -6.10
CA LEU A 531 -15.83 14.27 -6.95
C LEU A 531 -16.94 13.82 -7.92
N PRO A 532 -18.07 14.53 -7.97
CA PRO A 532 -19.29 14.02 -8.61
C PRO A 532 -19.25 14.04 -10.13
N PHE A 533 -18.70 15.08 -10.77
CA PHE A 533 -18.82 15.24 -12.22
C PHE A 533 -17.56 14.88 -13.00
N ILE A 534 -16.37 15.02 -12.42
CA ILE A 534 -15.14 14.62 -13.10
C ILE A 534 -14.85 13.13 -12.97
N ASP A 535 -14.02 12.59 -13.87
CA ASP A 535 -13.41 11.29 -13.65
C ASP A 535 -12.38 11.39 -12.52
N SER A 536 -12.85 11.03 -11.33
CA SER A 536 -12.03 11.03 -10.12
C SER A 536 -11.40 9.66 -9.86
N GLU A 537 -11.37 8.77 -10.86
CA GLU A 537 -10.63 7.50 -10.84
C GLU A 537 -9.28 7.62 -11.53
N ILE A 538 -8.35 6.72 -11.18
CA ILE A 538 -7.03 6.68 -11.81
C ILE A 538 -7.18 5.95 -13.15
N THR A 539 -7.59 6.65 -14.21
CA THR A 539 -7.79 6.09 -15.56
C THR A 539 -6.67 6.44 -16.54
N LEU A 540 -5.65 7.21 -16.10
CA LEU A 540 -4.58 7.74 -16.97
C LEU A 540 -5.14 8.51 -18.19
N SER A 541 -6.32 9.12 -18.03
CA SER A 541 -6.96 10.00 -18.99
C SER A 541 -6.59 11.47 -18.70
N LYS A 542 -6.96 12.36 -19.63
CA LYS A 542 -6.70 13.79 -19.52
C LYS A 542 -7.86 14.48 -18.80
N LEU A 543 -7.53 15.31 -17.81
CA LEU A 543 -8.45 16.25 -17.19
C LEU A 543 -8.10 17.66 -17.68
N GLU A 544 -9.06 18.34 -18.32
CA GLU A 544 -8.84 19.66 -18.91
C GLU A 544 -8.85 20.76 -17.83
N ASN A 545 -7.83 21.62 -17.85
CA ASN A 545 -7.68 22.74 -16.94
C ASN A 545 -8.06 24.06 -17.63
N ASP A 546 -9.36 24.31 -17.74
CA ASP A 546 -9.92 25.47 -18.44
C ASP A 546 -10.05 26.74 -17.58
N LYS A 547 -9.87 26.60 -16.27
CA LYS A 547 -10.14 27.67 -15.31
C LYS A 547 -9.02 27.71 -14.28
N ASP A 548 -8.52 28.90 -13.98
CA ASP A 548 -7.41 29.14 -13.03
C ASP A 548 -7.80 28.95 -11.54
N TYR A 549 -8.61 27.94 -11.23
CA TYR A 549 -9.03 27.61 -9.86
C TYR A 549 -7.98 26.80 -9.09
N LEU A 550 -7.03 26.17 -9.79
CA LEU A 550 -5.97 25.37 -9.20
C LEU A 550 -4.69 26.18 -9.09
N LEU A 551 -4.06 26.15 -7.91
CA LEU A 551 -2.78 26.80 -7.68
C LEU A 551 -1.68 26.22 -8.59
N GLY A 552 -0.85 27.08 -9.18
CA GLY A 552 0.34 26.69 -9.94
C GLY A 552 0.08 26.12 -11.34
N ALA A 553 -1.17 26.03 -11.79
CA ALA A 553 -1.56 25.36 -13.04
C ALA A 553 -1.83 26.28 -14.24
N THR A 554 -1.54 27.59 -14.15
CA THR A 554 -1.94 28.59 -15.18
C THR A 554 -1.43 28.28 -16.59
N ASN A 555 -0.28 27.61 -16.72
CA ASN A 555 0.30 27.22 -18.02
C ASN A 555 0.09 25.74 -18.35
N ILE A 556 -0.63 25.00 -17.52
CA ILE A 556 -0.83 23.55 -17.66
C ILE A 556 -2.22 23.31 -18.24
N LYS A 557 -2.28 22.69 -19.41
CA LYS A 557 -3.53 22.43 -20.13
C LYS A 557 -4.27 21.19 -19.64
N ASN A 558 -3.53 20.09 -19.44
CA ASN A 558 -4.09 18.79 -19.13
C ASN A 558 -3.43 18.22 -17.88
N LEU A 559 -4.25 17.69 -16.99
CA LEU A 559 -3.85 17.09 -15.73
C LEU A 559 -4.25 15.61 -15.70
N PHE A 560 -3.72 14.85 -14.74
CA PHE A 560 -4.22 13.51 -14.42
C PHE A 560 -4.09 13.22 -12.93
N ILE A 561 -4.97 12.37 -12.42
CA ILE A 561 -4.93 11.87 -11.04
C ILE A 561 -4.08 10.59 -11.03
N TYR A 562 -3.10 10.53 -10.14
CA TYR A 562 -2.22 9.36 -10.01
C TYR A 562 -2.31 8.68 -8.64
N GLU A 563 -2.86 9.36 -7.63
CA GLU A 563 -3.05 8.83 -6.29
C GLU A 563 -4.38 9.33 -5.69
N ARG A 564 -5.06 8.46 -4.96
CA ARG A 564 -6.26 8.77 -4.18
C ARG A 564 -6.12 8.22 -2.77
N GLU A 565 -6.47 9.01 -1.77
CA GLU A 565 -6.68 8.48 -0.42
C GLU A 565 -8.13 8.73 0.01
N LEU A 566 -8.80 7.69 0.50
CA LEU A 566 -10.18 7.71 0.96
C LEU A 566 -10.21 7.31 2.43
N SER A 567 -10.73 8.19 3.29
CA SER A 567 -10.92 7.92 4.71
C SER A 567 -12.39 8.11 5.10
N PHE A 568 -12.98 7.03 5.59
CA PHE A 568 -14.37 6.96 6.05
C PHE A 568 -14.41 6.57 7.52
N THR A 569 -14.77 7.52 8.38
CA THR A 569 -14.87 7.28 9.83
C THR A 569 -16.31 7.40 10.30
N ARG A 570 -16.85 6.37 10.97
CA ARG A 570 -18.24 6.37 11.47
C ARG A 570 -18.47 7.53 12.44
N SER A 571 -19.56 8.27 12.24
CA SER A 571 -19.88 9.43 13.06
C SER A 571 -20.19 9.04 14.51
N LYS A 572 -20.03 9.99 15.44
CA LYS A 572 -20.32 9.76 16.86
C LYS A 572 -21.79 9.40 17.09
N TYR A 573 -22.71 10.04 16.37
CA TYR A 573 -24.15 9.77 16.47
C TYR A 573 -24.49 8.37 15.97
N SER A 574 -24.02 7.98 14.78
CA SER A 574 -24.24 6.64 14.23
C SER A 574 -23.71 5.56 15.16
N THR A 575 -22.54 5.81 15.77
CA THR A 575 -21.94 4.93 16.77
C THR A 575 -22.86 4.80 18.00
N GLN A 576 -23.29 5.92 18.60
CA GLN A 576 -24.17 5.88 19.78
C GLN A 576 -25.52 5.20 19.50
N GLN A 577 -26.13 5.46 18.34
CA GLN A 577 -27.40 4.84 17.95
C GLN A 577 -27.24 3.33 17.73
N LEU A 578 -26.13 2.89 17.14
CA LEU A 578 -25.82 1.47 17.00
C LEU A 578 -25.79 0.78 18.37
N TYR A 579 -25.00 1.29 19.32
CA TYR A 579 -24.92 0.72 20.68
C TYR A 579 -26.28 0.75 21.41
N LYS A 580 -27.03 1.86 21.32
CA LYS A 580 -28.39 1.96 21.90
C LYS A 580 -29.35 0.92 21.31
N ASN A 581 -29.26 0.63 20.01
CA ASN A 581 -30.13 -0.32 19.34
C ASN A 581 -29.73 -1.78 19.62
N ILE A 582 -28.43 -2.10 19.66
CA ILE A 582 -27.93 -3.44 20.01
C ILE A 582 -28.43 -3.84 21.41
N ASN A 583 -28.36 -2.93 22.38
CA ASN A 583 -28.82 -3.19 23.76
C ASN A 583 -30.33 -3.42 23.87
N LYS A 584 -31.14 -2.89 22.94
CA LYS A 584 -32.60 -3.08 22.90
C LYS A 584 -33.02 -4.36 22.20
N LEU A 585 -32.16 -4.90 21.34
CA LEU A 585 -32.40 -6.15 20.63
C LEU A 585 -31.97 -7.30 21.55
N HIS A 586 -32.91 -7.96 22.22
CA HIS A 586 -32.63 -9.23 22.90
C HIS A 586 -32.49 -10.35 21.86
N TYR A 587 -31.58 -11.30 22.08
CA TYR A 587 -31.57 -12.53 21.28
C TYR A 587 -32.87 -13.27 21.58
N LYS A 588 -33.63 -13.65 20.54
CA LYS A 588 -34.88 -14.42 20.72
C LYS A 588 -34.60 -15.84 21.21
N SER A 589 -33.38 -16.35 20.97
CA SER A 589 -32.88 -17.63 21.45
C SER A 589 -31.38 -17.54 21.78
N THR A 590 -30.85 -18.49 22.54
CA THR A 590 -29.38 -18.68 22.72
C THR A 590 -28.75 -19.44 21.55
N SER A 591 -29.50 -19.72 20.47
CA SER A 591 -28.96 -20.46 19.32
C SER A 591 -28.01 -19.58 18.49
N GLU A 592 -26.94 -20.18 17.99
CA GLU A 592 -25.85 -19.52 17.27
C GLU A 592 -26.34 -18.74 16.01
N ALA A 593 -27.50 -19.13 15.46
CA ALA A 593 -28.09 -18.54 14.26
C ALA A 593 -28.60 -17.08 14.41
N ASP A 594 -28.99 -16.65 15.62
CA ASP A 594 -29.58 -15.31 15.82
C ASP A 594 -28.52 -14.20 16.05
N VAL A 595 -27.22 -14.54 16.04
CA VAL A 595 -26.19 -13.76 16.75
C VAL A 595 -25.63 -12.58 15.94
N TYR A 596 -25.28 -12.77 14.67
CA TYR A 596 -24.71 -11.75 13.75
C TYR A 596 -25.71 -10.66 13.30
N GLU A 597 -26.99 -11.00 13.28
CA GLU A 597 -28.05 -10.24 12.62
C GLU A 597 -28.33 -8.85 13.24
N LYS A 598 -28.02 -8.64 14.52
CA LYS A 598 -28.40 -7.42 15.25
C LYS A 598 -27.87 -6.13 14.64
N ILE A 599 -26.61 -6.10 14.19
CA ILE A 599 -26.02 -4.89 13.60
C ILE A 599 -26.63 -4.64 12.21
N ALA A 600 -26.77 -5.68 11.39
CA ALA A 600 -27.28 -5.59 10.04
C ALA A 600 -28.74 -5.09 9.96
N PHE A 601 -29.56 -5.35 10.99
CA PHE A 601 -30.95 -4.90 11.07
C PHE A 601 -31.14 -3.55 11.78
N THR A 602 -30.06 -2.91 12.25
CA THR A 602 -30.18 -1.56 12.82
C THR A 602 -30.59 -0.56 11.74
N ARG A 603 -31.62 0.25 12.03
CA ARG A 603 -32.02 1.35 11.15
C ARG A 603 -30.89 2.41 11.13
N THR A 604 -30.37 2.71 9.94
CA THR A 604 -29.27 3.66 9.74
C THR A 604 -29.73 5.00 9.19
N LEU A 605 -28.90 6.03 9.40
CA LEU A 605 -28.97 7.27 8.63
C LEU A 605 -28.56 7.00 7.18
N ASN A 606 -28.99 7.87 6.25
CA ASN A 606 -28.48 7.84 4.89
C ASN A 606 -26.98 8.18 4.82
N LEU A 607 -26.51 9.00 5.76
CA LEU A 607 -25.11 9.39 5.93
C LEU A 607 -24.63 8.95 7.31
N THR A 608 -23.70 8.01 7.35
CA THR A 608 -23.22 7.42 8.61
C THR A 608 -21.77 7.77 8.94
N HIS A 609 -21.00 8.21 7.94
CA HIS A 609 -19.55 8.40 8.03
C HIS A 609 -19.15 9.85 7.73
N ASN A 610 -18.04 10.27 8.31
CA ASN A 610 -17.29 11.44 7.88
C ASN A 610 -16.33 11.03 6.77
N ASN A 611 -16.32 11.81 5.69
CA ASN A 611 -15.55 11.53 4.49
C ASN A 611 -14.39 12.52 4.37
N LEU A 612 -13.22 12.00 4.05
CA LEU A 612 -12.07 12.78 3.67
C LEU A 612 -11.41 12.10 2.47
N VAL A 613 -11.37 12.80 1.35
CA VAL A 613 -10.77 12.30 0.12
C VAL A 613 -9.62 13.20 -0.27
N THR A 614 -8.45 12.63 -0.56
CA THR A 614 -7.32 13.36 -1.13
C THR A 614 -7.02 12.86 -2.54
N TYR A 615 -6.56 13.76 -3.40
CA TYR A 615 -6.11 13.47 -4.75
C TYR A 615 -4.75 14.10 -4.97
N LYS A 616 -3.80 13.35 -5.52
CA LYS A 616 -2.58 13.93 -6.08
C LYS A 616 -2.66 13.99 -7.59
N ILE A 617 -2.34 15.16 -8.12
CA ILE A 617 -2.53 15.50 -9.53
C ILE A 617 -1.21 16.02 -10.10
N LYS A 618 -0.87 15.54 -11.30
CA LYS A 618 0.33 15.93 -12.08
C LYS A 618 -0.08 16.44 -13.46
N ASP A 619 0.85 17.13 -14.13
CA ASP A 619 0.72 17.50 -15.54
C ASP A 619 0.80 16.26 -16.44
N TYR A 620 -0.17 16.10 -17.33
CA TYR A 620 -0.26 14.98 -18.26
C TYR A 620 0.96 14.88 -19.20
N ASN A 621 1.59 16.01 -19.56
CA ASN A 621 2.80 15.98 -20.39
C ASN A 621 4.00 15.33 -19.69
N ASN A 622 3.92 15.19 -18.36
CA ASN A 622 4.95 14.62 -17.53
C ASN A 622 4.62 13.19 -17.05
N LEU A 623 3.65 12.54 -17.69
CA LEU A 623 3.23 11.17 -17.39
C LEU A 623 4.43 10.21 -17.43
N ALA A 624 4.67 9.56 -16.30
CA ALA A 624 5.78 8.65 -16.07
C ALA A 624 5.28 7.50 -15.18
N PRO A 625 5.90 6.31 -15.23
CA PRO A 625 5.54 5.22 -14.33
C PRO A 625 5.90 5.58 -12.90
N GLU A 626 5.11 5.08 -11.96
CA GLU A 626 5.35 5.23 -10.53
C GLU A 626 5.54 3.86 -9.90
N TYR A 627 6.52 3.77 -9.00
CA TYR A 627 6.89 2.52 -8.34
C TYR A 627 6.80 2.69 -6.82
N PRO A 628 6.32 1.66 -6.09
CA PRO A 628 6.44 1.65 -4.64
C PRO A 628 7.92 1.57 -4.24
N LYS A 629 8.21 1.93 -2.98
CA LYS A 629 9.53 1.65 -2.41
C LYS A 629 9.74 0.14 -2.34
N TYR A 630 10.91 -0.33 -2.79
CA TYR A 630 11.33 -1.72 -2.78
C TYR A 630 12.75 -1.85 -2.21
N LYS A 631 13.15 -3.07 -1.87
CA LYS A 631 14.53 -3.40 -1.51
C LYS A 631 15.29 -3.87 -2.75
N SER A 632 16.42 -3.23 -3.05
CA SER A 632 17.28 -3.62 -4.16
C SER A 632 17.87 -5.02 -4.00
N PHE A 633 18.33 -5.59 -5.11
CA PHE A 633 19.03 -6.87 -5.19
C PHE A 633 20.13 -6.99 -4.11
N HIS A 634 20.25 -8.18 -3.53
CA HIS A 634 21.33 -8.53 -2.60
C HIS A 634 22.17 -9.65 -3.19
N ASN A 635 23.48 -9.45 -3.14
CA ASN A 635 24.46 -10.40 -3.64
C ASN A 635 24.38 -11.71 -2.88
N PHE A 636 24.72 -12.80 -3.56
CA PHE A 636 24.83 -14.11 -2.95
C PHE A 636 25.89 -14.95 -3.64
N TYR A 637 26.41 -15.92 -2.89
CA TYR A 637 27.48 -16.78 -3.33
C TYR A 637 26.98 -18.12 -3.83
N ILE A 638 27.58 -18.60 -4.90
CA ILE A 638 27.34 -19.91 -5.52
C ILE A 638 28.70 -20.58 -5.69
N ASN A 639 28.80 -21.85 -5.32
CA ASN A 639 29.96 -22.67 -5.70
C ASN A 639 29.71 -23.26 -7.08
N GLY A 640 30.68 -23.11 -7.98
CA GLY A 640 30.60 -23.64 -9.35
C GLY A 640 31.84 -24.45 -9.71
N ARG A 641 31.67 -25.45 -10.59
CA ARG A 641 32.76 -26.22 -11.19
C ARG A 641 32.99 -25.76 -12.62
N VAL A 642 34.21 -25.43 -12.99
CA VAL A 642 34.54 -25.10 -14.37
C VAL A 642 34.48 -26.36 -15.24
N THR A 643 33.80 -26.28 -16.38
CA THR A 643 33.67 -27.39 -17.35
C THR A 643 33.91 -26.91 -18.78
N ILE A 644 34.15 -27.85 -19.71
CA ILE A 644 34.42 -27.56 -21.13
C ILE A 644 33.47 -28.33 -22.05
N GLY A 645 33.20 -29.59 -21.72
CA GLY A 645 32.31 -30.48 -22.45
C GLY A 645 32.02 -31.72 -21.60
N GLU A 646 31.15 -32.60 -22.10
CA GLU A 646 30.70 -33.76 -21.33
C GLU A 646 31.72 -34.90 -21.33
N ASN A 647 32.24 -35.25 -22.51
CA ASN A 647 33.20 -36.33 -22.68
C ASN A 647 34.61 -35.75 -22.78
N VAL A 648 35.29 -35.62 -21.63
CA VAL A 648 36.66 -35.09 -21.56
C VAL A 648 37.68 -36.22 -21.73
N ASN A 649 38.53 -36.12 -22.75
CA ASN A 649 39.61 -37.08 -22.99
C ASN A 649 40.69 -37.02 -21.89
N ASN A 650 41.36 -38.15 -21.62
CA ASN A 650 42.40 -38.24 -20.59
C ASN A 650 43.60 -37.31 -20.80
N ASP A 651 44.01 -37.06 -22.05
CA ASP A 651 45.10 -36.12 -22.34
C ASP A 651 44.63 -34.65 -22.33
N SER A 652 43.31 -34.42 -22.38
CA SER A 652 42.67 -33.11 -22.23
C SER A 652 42.02 -32.94 -20.85
N LYS A 653 42.41 -33.76 -19.88
CA LYS A 653 41.73 -33.90 -18.58
C LYS A 653 41.60 -32.60 -17.81
N LYS A 654 42.62 -31.74 -17.87
CA LYS A 654 42.69 -30.43 -17.20
C LYS A 654 43.09 -29.33 -18.18
N ALA A 655 42.32 -29.20 -19.24
CA ALA A 655 42.48 -28.16 -20.25
C ALA A 655 41.71 -26.88 -19.85
N TYR A 656 41.84 -25.83 -20.67
CA TYR A 656 41.00 -24.63 -20.58
C TYR A 656 40.39 -24.36 -21.97
N LYS A 657 39.20 -23.76 -22.00
CA LYS A 657 38.53 -23.29 -23.22
C LYS A 657 37.75 -22.02 -22.90
N PHE A 658 37.75 -21.08 -23.83
CA PHE A 658 36.97 -19.86 -23.75
C PHE A 658 35.77 -19.93 -24.68
N PHE A 659 34.66 -19.35 -24.22
CA PHE A 659 33.38 -19.34 -24.93
C PHE A 659 32.95 -17.93 -25.31
N LYS A 660 32.07 -17.82 -26.30
CA LYS A 660 31.44 -16.56 -26.73
C LYS A 660 29.92 -16.66 -26.81
N ASN A 661 29.25 -15.51 -26.77
CA ASN A 661 27.82 -15.36 -27.02
C ASN A 661 26.90 -16.26 -26.17
N TYR A 662 27.29 -16.59 -24.93
CA TYR A 662 26.52 -17.48 -24.04
C TYR A 662 26.22 -18.86 -24.68
N LYS A 663 27.14 -19.35 -25.51
CA LYS A 663 27.02 -20.62 -26.22
C LYS A 663 28.32 -21.42 -26.10
N PRO A 664 28.26 -22.75 -26.27
CA PRO A 664 29.44 -23.61 -26.26
C PRO A 664 30.24 -23.50 -27.57
N GLU A 665 30.53 -22.27 -28.01
CA GLU A 665 31.32 -21.94 -29.20
C GLU A 665 32.69 -21.42 -28.78
N GLU A 666 33.77 -21.93 -29.39
CA GLU A 666 35.13 -21.50 -29.09
C GLU A 666 35.36 -20.01 -29.38
N SER A 667 36.13 -19.40 -28.49
CA SER A 667 36.45 -17.97 -28.52
C SER A 667 37.95 -17.74 -28.32
N SER A 668 38.40 -16.53 -28.62
CA SER A 668 39.78 -16.10 -28.42
C SER A 668 39.86 -14.62 -28.05
N PHE A 669 40.98 -14.23 -27.44
CA PHE A 669 41.28 -12.84 -27.13
C PHE A 669 41.34 -11.95 -28.36
N ALA A 670 41.80 -12.49 -29.49
CA ALA A 670 42.05 -11.72 -30.70
C ALA A 670 40.79 -11.08 -31.28
N GLU A 671 39.62 -11.69 -31.08
CA GLU A 671 38.33 -11.20 -31.60
C GLU A 671 37.87 -9.91 -30.91
N PHE A 672 38.29 -9.67 -29.66
CA PHE A 672 37.76 -8.58 -28.81
C PHE A 672 38.79 -7.50 -28.47
N GLN A 673 39.99 -7.57 -29.06
CA GLN A 673 41.04 -6.57 -28.84
C GLN A 673 40.65 -5.20 -29.39
N GLY A 674 40.79 -4.17 -28.54
CA GLY A 674 40.67 -2.78 -28.96
C GLY A 674 41.76 -2.39 -29.95
N ASN A 675 41.56 -1.32 -30.71
CA ASN A 675 42.51 -0.91 -31.76
C ASN A 675 43.93 -0.62 -31.22
N GLY A 676 44.07 -0.26 -29.92
CA GLY A 676 45.37 -0.06 -29.27
C GLY A 676 46.06 -1.33 -28.75
N GLU A 677 45.38 -2.48 -28.74
CA GLU A 677 45.92 -3.76 -28.23
C GLU A 677 46.38 -4.68 -29.36
N LYS A 678 45.85 -4.46 -30.57
CA LYS A 678 46.16 -5.27 -31.75
C LYS A 678 47.67 -5.24 -32.04
N GLY A 679 48.28 -6.42 -32.07
CA GLY A 679 49.71 -6.60 -32.36
C GLY A 679 50.57 -6.93 -31.15
N THR A 680 50.01 -6.93 -29.93
CA THR A 680 50.69 -7.41 -28.71
C THR A 680 49.86 -8.46 -27.99
N SER A 681 50.49 -9.25 -27.10
CA SER A 681 49.81 -10.22 -26.24
C SER A 681 49.26 -9.60 -24.95
N ALA A 682 49.24 -8.27 -24.84
CA ALA A 682 48.72 -7.56 -23.67
C ALA A 682 47.21 -7.36 -23.78
N ILE A 683 46.51 -7.51 -22.66
CA ILE A 683 45.07 -7.24 -22.53
C ILE A 683 44.91 -6.09 -21.53
N GLN A 684 44.23 -5.04 -21.95
CA GLN A 684 43.85 -3.90 -21.12
C GLN A 684 42.33 -3.96 -20.87
N ASN A 685 41.95 -3.95 -19.60
CA ASN A 685 40.61 -4.26 -19.10
C ASN A 685 40.11 -5.65 -19.54
N SER A 686 39.58 -6.44 -18.61
CA SER A 686 39.15 -7.80 -18.95
C SER A 686 37.94 -7.73 -19.90
N LYS A 687 37.97 -8.47 -21.01
CA LYS A 687 36.92 -8.40 -22.03
C LYS A 687 35.68 -9.15 -21.55
N ALA A 688 34.55 -8.46 -21.45
CA ALA A 688 33.29 -9.01 -20.94
C ALA A 688 32.67 -10.12 -21.83
N SER A 689 33.02 -10.17 -23.11
CA SER A 689 32.44 -11.11 -24.08
C SER A 689 33.14 -12.48 -24.14
N ILE A 690 34.09 -12.74 -23.25
CA ILE A 690 34.83 -14.00 -23.16
C ILE A 690 34.42 -14.72 -21.88
N PHE A 691 33.86 -15.91 -22.01
CA PHE A 691 33.21 -16.62 -20.91
C PHE A 691 33.88 -17.95 -20.57
N TYR A 692 33.82 -18.33 -19.29
CA TYR A 692 33.95 -19.72 -18.85
C TYR A 692 32.57 -20.39 -18.78
N ALA A 693 32.52 -21.71 -18.95
CA ALA A 693 31.34 -22.50 -18.66
C ALA A 693 31.46 -23.10 -17.25
N ILE A 694 30.46 -22.83 -16.40
CA ILE A 694 30.48 -23.20 -14.99
C ILE A 694 29.24 -24.02 -14.68
N GLU A 695 29.46 -25.27 -14.30
CA GLU A 695 28.42 -26.15 -13.80
C GLU A 695 28.07 -25.76 -12.36
N VAL A 696 26.79 -25.50 -12.11
CA VAL A 696 26.22 -25.24 -10.79
C VAL A 696 25.38 -26.44 -10.33
N ILE A 697 25.01 -26.45 -9.05
CA ILE A 697 24.16 -27.51 -8.52
C ILE A 697 22.77 -27.45 -9.18
N LYS A 698 22.19 -28.60 -9.54
CA LYS A 698 20.96 -28.68 -10.33
C LYS A 698 19.75 -28.08 -9.61
N GLU A 699 19.74 -28.16 -8.28
CA GLU A 699 18.68 -27.66 -7.40
C GLU A 699 18.59 -26.13 -7.35
N LEU A 700 19.52 -25.41 -7.99
CA LEU A 700 19.41 -23.95 -8.21
C LEU A 700 18.58 -23.60 -9.45
N LEU A 701 18.19 -24.57 -10.27
CA LEU A 701 17.26 -24.37 -11.38
C LEU A 701 15.81 -24.63 -10.92
N PRO A 702 14.78 -24.13 -11.65
CA PRO A 702 13.40 -24.52 -11.42
C PRO A 702 13.18 -26.02 -11.58
N ASP A 703 12.27 -26.60 -10.79
CA ASP A 703 11.94 -28.04 -10.81
C ASP A 703 11.58 -28.59 -12.20
N LYS A 704 10.97 -27.74 -13.05
CA LYS A 704 10.53 -28.10 -14.40
C LYS A 704 11.58 -27.78 -15.49
N SER A 705 12.78 -27.36 -15.12
CA SER A 705 13.81 -26.98 -16.08
C SER A 705 14.37 -28.22 -16.80
N SER A 706 14.39 -28.18 -18.13
CA SER A 706 15.09 -29.14 -18.99
C SER A 706 16.52 -28.70 -19.33
N GLU A 707 16.92 -27.51 -18.88
CA GLU A 707 18.24 -26.96 -19.17
C GLU A 707 19.34 -27.65 -18.35
N LYS A 708 20.55 -27.65 -18.89
CA LYS A 708 21.73 -28.05 -18.10
C LYS A 708 22.10 -26.90 -17.16
N PRO A 709 22.53 -27.18 -15.91
CA PRO A 709 22.89 -26.17 -14.93
C PRO A 709 24.27 -25.56 -15.26
N ILE A 710 24.41 -24.96 -16.44
CA ILE A 710 25.65 -24.32 -16.89
C ILE A 710 25.38 -22.83 -17.02
N ILE A 711 26.12 -22.03 -16.26
CA ILE A 711 26.15 -20.57 -16.39
C ILE A 711 27.43 -20.15 -17.11
N TYR A 712 27.35 -19.05 -17.87
CA TYR A 712 28.50 -18.47 -18.54
C TYR A 712 28.92 -17.20 -17.81
N LEU A 713 30.10 -17.19 -17.22
CA LEU A 713 30.61 -16.02 -16.50
C LEU A 713 31.79 -15.39 -17.24
N PRO A 714 31.86 -14.06 -17.27
CA PRO A 714 32.97 -13.36 -17.88
C PRO A 714 34.27 -13.69 -17.15
N MET A 715 35.37 -13.71 -17.89
CA MET A 715 36.64 -14.13 -17.35
C MET A 715 37.34 -13.00 -16.58
N LYS A 716 37.75 -13.32 -15.35
CA LYS A 716 38.78 -12.59 -14.61
C LYS A 716 40.13 -13.29 -14.81
N VAL A 717 41.03 -12.70 -15.60
CA VAL A 717 42.33 -13.31 -15.94
C VAL A 717 43.18 -13.52 -14.69
N ASN A 718 43.25 -12.49 -13.85
CA ASN A 718 44.13 -12.43 -12.69
C ASN A 718 43.50 -13.07 -11.44
N ILE A 719 43.12 -14.35 -11.55
CA ILE A 719 42.77 -15.18 -10.39
C ILE A 719 44.00 -15.99 -9.96
N ASN A 720 44.48 -16.86 -10.86
CA ASN A 720 45.66 -17.70 -10.62
C ASN A 720 46.96 -17.09 -11.16
N SER A 721 46.94 -15.80 -11.53
CA SER A 721 48.07 -15.15 -12.18
C SER A 721 48.40 -13.78 -11.60
N ALA A 722 49.70 -13.48 -11.56
CA ALA A 722 50.22 -12.12 -11.56
C ALA A 722 50.32 -11.57 -13.00
N ASN A 723 50.67 -10.29 -13.16
CA ASN A 723 50.78 -9.62 -14.48
C ASN A 723 51.67 -10.35 -15.51
N ASN A 724 52.61 -11.18 -15.07
CA ASN A 724 53.53 -11.92 -15.94
C ASN A 724 53.04 -13.34 -16.26
N GLN A 725 52.19 -13.92 -15.42
CA GLN A 725 51.75 -15.31 -15.54
C GLN A 725 50.46 -15.38 -16.34
N PHE A 726 50.24 -16.51 -17.00
CA PHE A 726 48.97 -16.83 -17.62
C PHE A 726 48.58 -18.26 -17.25
N MET A 727 47.74 -18.38 -16.21
CA MET A 727 47.21 -19.63 -15.71
C MET A 727 45.68 -19.55 -15.72
N PRO A 728 45.03 -19.84 -16.87
CA PRO A 728 43.57 -19.77 -16.97
C PRO A 728 42.91 -20.80 -16.08
N LEU A 729 41.64 -20.57 -15.73
CA LEU A 729 40.84 -21.57 -15.02
C LEU A 729 40.66 -22.78 -15.93
N ARG A 730 41.02 -23.94 -15.41
CA ARG A 730 40.90 -25.24 -16.10
C ARG A 730 39.62 -25.92 -15.69
N ASN A 731 39.18 -26.91 -16.47
CA ASN A 731 38.07 -27.74 -16.03
C ASN A 731 38.41 -28.48 -14.72
N ASP A 732 37.38 -28.74 -13.92
CA ASP A 732 37.43 -29.35 -12.59
C ASP A 732 37.94 -28.46 -11.46
N ASP A 733 38.29 -27.20 -11.75
CA ASP A 733 38.47 -26.21 -10.69
C ASP A 733 37.12 -25.82 -10.08
N ILE A 734 37.10 -25.68 -8.76
CA ILE A 734 35.93 -25.24 -7.99
C ILE A 734 36.15 -23.79 -7.61
N ILE A 735 35.18 -22.95 -7.93
CA ILE A 735 35.26 -21.50 -7.77
C ILE A 735 34.08 -20.96 -6.97
N LEU A 736 34.33 -19.85 -6.27
CA LEU A 736 33.30 -19.04 -5.65
C LEU A 736 32.81 -18.01 -6.68
N VAL A 737 31.52 -18.06 -6.97
CA VAL A 737 30.82 -17.10 -7.83
C VAL A 737 29.97 -16.20 -6.96
N GLU A 738 30.07 -14.88 -7.16
CA GLU A 738 29.13 -13.92 -6.59
C GLU A 738 28.18 -13.44 -7.68
N ALA A 739 26.88 -13.65 -7.50
CA ALA A 739 25.87 -12.97 -8.30
C ALA A 739 25.73 -11.53 -7.77
N GLN A 740 26.16 -10.55 -8.56
CA GLN A 740 26.21 -9.14 -8.18
C GLN A 740 24.94 -8.38 -8.59
N SER A 741 24.28 -8.84 -9.65
CA SER A 741 23.04 -8.25 -10.15
C SER A 741 22.11 -9.32 -10.73
N PHE A 742 21.02 -8.89 -11.34
CA PHE A 742 20.07 -9.78 -12.02
C PHE A 742 20.71 -10.56 -13.19
N THR A 743 21.71 -10.00 -13.87
CA THR A 743 22.38 -10.62 -15.03
C THR A 743 23.87 -10.87 -14.82
N ASP A 744 24.47 -10.22 -13.82
CA ASP A 744 25.91 -10.15 -13.67
C ASP A 744 26.38 -11.06 -12.53
N GLY A 745 27.40 -11.86 -12.85
CA GLY A 745 28.10 -12.70 -11.89
C GLY A 745 29.61 -12.58 -12.08
N GLU A 746 30.34 -12.62 -10.98
CA GLU A 746 31.80 -12.53 -10.95
C GLU A 746 32.40 -13.77 -10.28
N ILE A 747 33.60 -14.16 -10.74
CA ILE A 747 34.43 -15.16 -10.08
C ILE A 747 35.31 -14.46 -9.04
N VAL A 748 35.12 -14.81 -7.76
CA VAL A 748 35.79 -14.15 -6.64
C VAL A 748 37.02 -14.92 -6.20
N GLU A 749 36.88 -16.23 -5.96
CA GLU A 749 37.92 -17.07 -5.35
C GLU A 749 38.01 -18.46 -5.99
N LEU A 750 39.19 -19.09 -5.83
CA LEU A 750 39.43 -20.48 -6.17
C LEU A 750 39.43 -21.35 -4.89
N ILE A 751 38.61 -22.39 -4.86
CA ILE A 751 38.44 -23.32 -3.73
C ILE A 751 38.94 -24.73 -4.11
N SER A 752 39.89 -24.83 -5.04
CA SER A 752 40.47 -26.10 -5.48
C SER A 752 41.98 -26.03 -5.56
N ASN A 753 42.62 -27.19 -5.42
CA ASN A 753 44.04 -27.38 -5.66
C ASN A 753 44.27 -28.76 -6.27
N SER A 754 45.34 -28.93 -7.04
CA SER A 754 45.74 -30.24 -7.59
C SER A 754 47.07 -30.76 -7.09
N ALA A 755 47.88 -29.91 -6.44
CA ALA A 755 49.22 -30.25 -6.02
C ALA A 755 49.34 -30.04 -4.50
N ILE A 756 49.08 -31.11 -3.74
CA ILE A 756 49.21 -31.12 -2.27
C ILE A 756 50.22 -32.16 -1.82
N SER A 757 50.67 -32.05 -0.57
CA SER A 757 51.31 -33.15 0.15
C SER A 757 50.24 -34.02 0.81
N THR A 758 50.39 -35.34 0.72
CA THR A 758 49.59 -36.30 1.50
C THR A 758 50.34 -36.81 2.73
N GLU A 759 51.62 -36.46 2.85
CA GLU A 759 52.46 -36.86 3.96
C GLU A 759 52.32 -35.91 5.14
N LYS A 760 52.63 -36.41 6.34
CA LYS A 760 52.79 -35.54 7.51
C LYS A 760 53.93 -34.58 7.21
N ALA A 761 53.68 -33.28 7.31
CA ALA A 761 54.62 -32.20 6.94
C ALA A 761 55.99 -32.20 7.67
N GLN A 762 56.29 -33.24 8.45
CA GLN A 762 57.62 -33.54 9.00
C GLN A 762 58.45 -34.45 8.08
N GLN A 763 57.81 -35.34 7.30
CA GLN A 763 58.50 -36.27 6.41
C GLN A 763 58.82 -35.64 5.06
N GLN A 764 57.89 -34.81 4.56
CA GLN A 764 58.02 -34.18 3.26
C GLN A 764 57.44 -32.76 3.29
N LEU A 765 58.27 -31.80 2.85
CA LEU A 765 57.87 -30.43 2.60
C LEU A 765 57.86 -30.22 1.08
N LEU A 766 56.67 -30.20 0.49
CA LEU A 766 56.45 -30.05 -0.95
C LEU A 766 56.09 -28.61 -1.30
N GLN A 767 56.89 -27.99 -2.17
CA GLN A 767 56.55 -26.74 -2.83
C GLN A 767 56.65 -26.97 -4.33
N ARG A 768 55.50 -26.99 -5.04
CA ARG A 768 55.48 -27.42 -6.44
C ARG A 768 54.43 -26.77 -7.30
N GLN A 769 54.65 -26.83 -8.61
CA GLN A 769 53.69 -26.50 -9.65
C GLN A 769 53.50 -27.69 -10.60
N LEU A 770 52.27 -27.88 -11.07
CA LEU A 770 51.93 -28.85 -12.12
C LEU A 770 51.59 -28.08 -13.41
N LEU A 771 52.06 -28.58 -14.55
CA LEU A 771 51.85 -27.92 -15.85
C LEU A 771 51.20 -28.87 -16.87
N GLY A 772 50.42 -28.29 -17.78
CA GLY A 772 49.80 -28.97 -18.92
C GLY A 772 48.49 -29.70 -18.60
N ALA A 773 47.77 -30.11 -19.64
CA ALA A 773 46.43 -30.70 -19.52
C ALA A 773 46.39 -32.07 -18.82
N LYS A 774 47.51 -32.78 -18.76
CA LYS A 774 47.67 -34.06 -18.06
C LYS A 774 48.36 -33.92 -16.70
N GLU A 775 48.81 -32.71 -16.34
CA GLU A 775 49.68 -32.46 -15.17
C GLU A 775 50.93 -33.35 -15.16
N ASN A 776 51.50 -33.60 -16.34
CA ASN A 776 52.63 -34.49 -16.53
C ASN A 776 53.99 -33.82 -16.26
N CYS A 777 54.00 -32.52 -16.02
CA CYS A 777 55.21 -31.78 -15.68
C CYS A 777 55.13 -31.28 -14.24
N GLU A 778 56.23 -31.42 -13.50
CA GLU A 778 56.33 -30.95 -12.12
C GLU A 778 57.58 -30.10 -11.96
N MET A 779 57.39 -28.89 -11.45
CA MET A 779 58.47 -28.04 -10.92
C MET A 779 58.37 -28.06 -9.42
N ALA A 780 59.22 -28.84 -8.75
CA ALA A 780 59.13 -29.04 -7.31
C ALA A 780 60.45 -28.74 -6.61
N TYR A 781 60.32 -28.20 -5.41
CA TYR A 781 61.33 -28.25 -4.38
C TYR A 781 60.79 -29.13 -3.26
N THR A 782 61.44 -30.28 -3.06
CA THR A 782 61.04 -31.29 -2.09
C THR A 782 62.13 -31.44 -1.04
N GLN A 783 61.81 -31.12 0.20
CA GLN A 783 62.71 -31.32 1.34
C GLN A 783 62.21 -32.50 2.17
N THR A 784 63.12 -33.44 2.42
CA THR A 784 62.90 -34.62 3.26
C THR A 784 63.97 -34.68 4.35
N SER A 785 63.87 -35.65 5.28
CA SER A 785 64.94 -35.91 6.25
C SER A 785 66.29 -36.22 5.60
N ASP A 786 66.27 -36.72 4.36
CA ASP A 786 67.46 -37.19 3.66
C ASP A 786 68.18 -36.08 2.87
N GLY A 787 67.54 -34.92 2.69
CA GLY A 787 68.11 -33.75 2.02
C GLY A 787 67.09 -32.95 1.21
N GLU A 788 67.58 -31.92 0.53
CA GLU A 788 66.79 -31.04 -0.33
C GLU A 788 67.00 -31.40 -1.80
N THR A 789 65.89 -31.48 -2.54
CA THR A 789 65.90 -31.78 -3.98
C THR A 789 65.05 -30.78 -4.74
N PHE A 790 65.67 -30.08 -5.69
CA PHE A 790 64.95 -29.37 -6.75
C PHE A 790 64.75 -30.28 -7.96
N SER A 791 63.56 -30.28 -8.56
CA SER A 791 63.23 -31.14 -9.69
C SER A 791 62.38 -30.44 -10.76
N LEU A 792 62.74 -30.64 -12.03
CA LEU A 792 61.90 -30.39 -13.20
C LEU A 792 61.71 -31.73 -13.91
N THR A 793 60.54 -32.35 -13.78
CA THR A 793 60.24 -33.67 -14.35
C THR A 793 59.16 -33.59 -15.40
N GLN A 794 59.22 -34.48 -16.40
CA GLN A 794 58.14 -34.71 -17.37
C GLN A 794 57.88 -36.20 -17.51
N LEU A 795 56.64 -36.63 -17.28
CA LEU A 795 56.21 -38.02 -17.31
C LEU A 795 55.28 -38.27 -18.50
N ASN A 796 55.86 -38.69 -19.62
CA ASN A 796 55.13 -39.05 -20.83
C ASN A 796 54.96 -40.57 -20.93
N GLU A 797 54.11 -41.02 -21.86
CA GLU A 797 53.82 -42.45 -22.01
C GLU A 797 55.05 -43.24 -22.46
N ALA A 798 55.84 -42.70 -23.40
CA ALA A 798 57.04 -43.34 -23.92
C ALA A 798 58.34 -42.90 -23.21
N SER A 799 58.34 -41.77 -22.50
CA SER A 799 59.57 -41.14 -21.97
C SER A 799 59.39 -40.44 -20.63
N GLU A 800 60.45 -40.43 -19.82
CA GLU A 800 60.56 -39.70 -18.57
C GLU A 800 61.80 -38.81 -18.59
N ASN A 801 61.57 -37.49 -18.66
CA ASN A 801 62.64 -36.50 -18.58
C ASN A 801 62.75 -36.02 -17.15
N SER A 802 63.97 -35.77 -16.66
CA SER A 802 64.18 -35.12 -15.37
C SER A 802 65.43 -34.27 -15.32
N PHE A 803 65.32 -33.11 -14.70
CA PHE A 803 66.43 -32.30 -14.21
C PHE A 803 66.34 -32.24 -12.69
N LEU A 804 67.43 -32.61 -11.98
CA LEU A 804 67.43 -32.70 -10.52
C LEU A 804 68.65 -31.97 -9.96
N ILE A 805 68.49 -31.23 -8.86
CA ILE A 805 69.60 -30.68 -8.08
C ILE A 805 69.45 -31.20 -6.66
N ASN A 806 70.49 -31.89 -6.16
CA ASN A 806 70.52 -32.41 -4.79
C ASN A 806 71.74 -31.86 -4.06
N ASP A 807 71.59 -31.58 -2.76
CA ASP A 807 72.72 -31.11 -1.94
C ASP A 807 73.86 -32.14 -1.90
N LYS A 808 73.52 -33.42 -1.76
CA LYS A 808 74.50 -34.52 -1.62
C LYS A 808 75.13 -34.93 -2.95
N LYS A 809 74.44 -34.75 -4.07
CA LYS A 809 74.81 -35.37 -5.35
C LYS A 809 75.04 -34.37 -6.50
N GLY A 810 74.68 -33.10 -6.34
CA GLY A 810 74.82 -32.07 -7.37
C GLY A 810 73.72 -32.09 -8.44
N ILE A 811 74.05 -31.58 -9.63
CA ILE A 811 73.14 -31.36 -10.76
C ILE A 811 73.07 -32.61 -11.66
N PHE A 812 71.85 -33.06 -11.98
CA PHE A 812 71.58 -34.18 -12.90
C PHE A 812 70.68 -33.77 -14.05
N LEU A 813 70.98 -34.30 -15.23
CA LEU A 813 70.11 -34.32 -16.40
C LEU A 813 69.89 -35.79 -16.79
N ARG A 814 68.63 -36.24 -16.89
CA ARG A 814 68.31 -37.63 -17.22
C ARG A 814 67.18 -37.71 -18.23
N TYR A 815 67.34 -38.65 -19.15
CA TYR A 815 66.31 -39.16 -20.04
C TYR A 815 66.13 -40.65 -19.77
N LYS A 816 64.90 -41.11 -19.63
CA LYS A 816 64.57 -42.54 -19.56
C LYS A 816 63.47 -42.86 -20.57
N SER A 817 63.58 -43.99 -21.26
CA SER A 817 62.49 -44.56 -22.07
C SER A 817 61.73 -45.60 -21.26
N LYS A 818 60.39 -45.59 -21.29
CA LYS A 818 59.60 -46.67 -20.70
C LYS A 818 59.74 -47.93 -21.57
N GLY A 819 60.47 -48.93 -21.07
CA GLY A 819 60.68 -50.21 -21.76
C GLY A 819 62.13 -50.71 -21.86
N ASN A 820 63.11 -49.93 -21.36
CA ASN A 820 64.51 -50.36 -21.18
C ASN A 820 65.04 -49.96 -19.81
#